data_AF-A0A8C5XL67-F1
#
_entry.id   AF-A0A8C5XL67-F1
#
_cell.length_a   1.000
_cell.length_b   1.000
_cell.length_c   1.000
_cell.angle_alpha   90.00
_cell.angle_beta   90.00
_cell.angle_gamma   90.00
#
_symmetry.space_group_name_H-M   'P 1'
#
loop_
_entity.id
_entity.type
_entity.pdbx_description
1 polymer ?
#
loop_
_entity_poly.entity_id
_entity_poly.type
_entity_poly.pdbx_seq_one_letter_code
_entity_poly.pdbx_strand_id
1 'polypeptide(L)'
;MGHGWAAPGLPSLLFLLLCYGHPLLVPSQVTNHQGTTSQATTSSRTTTHQTTTHQTTAQSSNLVTDEAEARKFVEEYDQTSQVVWNEYAEANWNYNTNITTETSEILLQKNMQTANHTLQWGVRARQFDVNNFQNATTKRIIKKVQDLERAALPAPELQEYNRILMDMEHKYSVATVCHTNGTCLQLEPDLINVMATSRKYEELLWAWKGWRDKVGKDVLPLFPKYVELTNKAAWLNGYTDGGDSWRSMYETPSLEQDLEQLYQQLQPLYLNLHAYVRRALHRHYGAQHINLEGPIPAHLLGNMWAQTWSNIYDLVVPFPSAPSLDATAAMIKQGWTPRRMFEEADNFFTSLGLLPVPPEFWNKSMLEKPTDGREVVCHASAWDFYNGKDFRIKQCTTVNMEDLVVAHHEMGHIQYFMQYKDLPVSLREGANPGFHEAIGDVLALSVSTPKHLHSINLLSSEGGGYEHDINFLMKMALDKIAFIPFSYLVDQWRWRVFDGSISQENYNQEWWSLRLKYQGLCPPVPRSQGDFDPGAKFHIPSSVPYIRYFVSFIIQFQFHEALCQAAGHQGPLHKCDIYQSKAAGQRLADTMKLGFSKPWPEAMKLITGQPNMSASAMLNYFKPLLDWLITENGRHGEKLGWPQYNWTPDSARAEGTQPNAGRVNFLGLNLDEQQARVGQWVLLFLGVALLVATLGLTQRLFSIRQHSLHRPHRRPQFGSEVELRHS
;
A
#
# COMPACT_ATOMS: atom_id res chain seq x y z
N MET A 1 -18.74 16.67 61.50
CA MET A 1 -19.88 16.29 62.36
C MET A 1 -21.02 15.86 61.45
N GLY A 2 -21.58 14.66 61.68
CA GLY A 2 -22.81 14.10 61.05
C GLY A 2 -22.62 13.53 59.63
N HIS A 3 -22.24 12.26 59.37
CA HIS A 3 -22.81 10.91 59.63
C HIS A 3 -23.98 10.44 58.74
N GLY A 4 -23.70 9.37 57.98
CA GLY A 4 -24.63 8.41 57.33
C GLY A 4 -23.94 7.73 56.12
N TRP A 5 -22.95 6.84 56.30
CA TRP A 5 -23.03 5.34 56.28
C TRP A 5 -23.62 4.79 54.95
N ALA A 6 -23.03 3.86 54.18
CA ALA A 6 -21.83 3.02 54.31
C ALA A 6 -21.44 2.39 52.93
N ALA A 7 -20.15 2.46 52.57
CA ALA A 7 -19.22 1.38 52.15
C ALA A 7 -19.54 0.38 50.97
N PRO A 8 -18.55 -0.36 50.42
CA PRO A 8 -18.25 -0.49 48.99
C PRO A 8 -18.39 -1.92 48.41
N GLY A 9 -18.28 -2.09 47.09
CA GLY A 9 -18.12 -3.43 46.51
C GLY A 9 -18.13 -3.49 44.97
N LEU A 10 -16.95 -3.62 44.37
CA LEU A 10 -16.70 -4.39 43.14
C LEU A 10 -16.39 -5.84 43.59
N PRO A 11 -16.69 -6.91 42.82
CA PRO A 11 -15.88 -7.19 41.63
C PRO A 11 -16.55 -7.99 40.48
N SER A 12 -15.85 -7.98 39.34
CA SER A 12 -15.71 -9.06 38.35
C SER A 12 -16.63 -10.29 38.47
N LEU A 13 -17.59 -10.41 37.55
CA LEU A 13 -18.28 -11.68 37.26
C LEU A 13 -18.83 -11.70 35.83
N LEU A 14 -17.93 -11.50 34.85
CA LEU A 14 -18.19 -11.90 33.45
C LEU A 14 -16.91 -12.24 32.65
N PHE A 15 -15.83 -12.57 33.37
CA PHE A 15 -14.58 -13.10 32.83
C PHE A 15 -14.14 -14.29 33.71
N LEU A 16 -14.81 -15.44 33.57
CA LEU A 16 -14.36 -16.75 34.07
C LEU A 16 -15.36 -17.84 33.65
N LEU A 17 -15.30 -18.27 32.39
CA LEU A 17 -15.90 -19.55 31.95
C LEU A 17 -15.24 -20.12 30.68
N LEU A 18 -13.96 -19.85 30.46
CA LEU A 18 -13.13 -20.54 29.47
C LEU A 18 -11.71 -20.68 30.03
N CYS A 19 -11.52 -21.61 30.98
CA CYS A 19 -10.23 -22.22 31.32
C CYS A 19 -10.41 -23.16 32.52
N TYR A 20 -10.65 -24.46 32.27
CA TYR A 20 -10.22 -25.55 33.17
C TYR A 20 -10.26 -26.85 32.36
N GLY A 21 -9.10 -27.51 32.22
CA GLY A 21 -9.02 -28.78 31.49
C GLY A 21 -7.62 -29.32 31.18
N HIS A 22 -6.67 -29.27 32.11
CA HIS A 22 -5.49 -30.16 32.07
C HIS A 22 -5.13 -30.63 33.49
N PRO A 23 -4.85 -31.93 33.68
CA PRO A 23 -4.03 -32.39 34.80
C PRO A 23 -2.65 -32.87 34.33
N LEU A 24 -1.68 -32.59 35.21
CA LEU A 24 -0.26 -32.93 35.19
C LEU A 24 0.02 -34.41 35.45
N LEU A 25 1.14 -34.92 34.93
CA LEU A 25 2.22 -35.59 35.70
C LEU A 25 3.48 -35.80 34.83
N VAL A 26 4.64 -35.63 35.47
CA VAL A 26 6.02 -35.52 34.95
C VAL A 26 6.83 -36.75 35.44
N PRO A 27 8.15 -36.91 35.20
CA PRO A 27 8.88 -37.34 33.99
C PRO A 27 9.60 -38.70 34.18
N SER A 28 10.26 -39.25 33.14
CA SER A 28 11.41 -40.15 33.36
C SER A 28 12.48 -40.06 32.25
N GLN A 29 13.71 -40.36 32.66
CA GLN A 29 14.98 -40.11 32.01
C GLN A 29 15.37 -41.15 30.94
N VAL A 30 16.32 -40.72 30.11
CA VAL A 30 17.15 -41.44 29.15
C VAL A 30 17.98 -42.55 29.78
N THR A 31 18.08 -43.72 29.12
CA THR A 31 19.34 -44.52 29.00
C THR A 31 19.30 -45.46 27.81
N ASN A 32 20.48 -45.58 27.15
CA ASN A 32 20.87 -46.49 26.08
C ASN A 32 20.66 -47.99 26.38
N HIS A 33 20.42 -48.81 25.36
CA HIS A 33 21.36 -49.87 24.92
C HIS A 33 20.88 -50.64 23.66
N GLN A 34 21.83 -50.79 22.75
CA GLN A 34 22.17 -51.93 21.88
C GLN A 34 21.26 -53.18 21.84
N GLY A 35 21.07 -53.68 20.61
CA GLY A 35 21.70 -54.96 20.24
C GLY A 35 20.79 -56.15 19.94
N THR A 36 21.10 -56.76 18.79
CA THR A 36 21.02 -58.20 18.47
C THR A 36 19.68 -58.85 18.09
N THR A 37 19.57 -59.08 16.77
CA THR A 37 19.40 -60.38 16.09
C THR A 37 18.46 -61.44 16.70
N SER A 38 17.51 -61.89 15.87
CA SER A 38 17.30 -63.33 15.66
C SER A 38 16.58 -63.60 14.34
N GLN A 39 17.26 -64.37 13.49
CA GLN A 39 16.74 -65.05 12.32
C GLN A 39 15.62 -66.02 12.69
N ALA A 40 14.62 -66.16 11.83
CA ALA A 40 13.91 -67.43 11.64
C ALA A 40 13.31 -67.49 10.23
N THR A 41 13.99 -68.26 9.39
CA THR A 41 13.52 -68.85 8.13
C THR A 41 12.33 -69.77 8.34
N THR A 42 11.30 -69.65 7.49
CA THR A 42 10.55 -70.81 7.01
C THR A 42 9.95 -70.53 5.64
N SER A 43 10.24 -71.43 4.70
CA SER A 43 9.76 -71.42 3.32
C SER A 43 8.39 -72.09 3.23
N SER A 44 7.50 -71.57 2.38
CA SER A 44 6.60 -72.42 1.57
C SER A 44 5.91 -71.62 0.45
N ARG A 45 6.38 -71.89 -0.77
CA ARG A 45 5.71 -71.92 -2.08
C ARG A 45 4.26 -71.41 -2.27
N THR A 46 4.20 -70.44 -3.18
CA THR A 46 3.38 -70.36 -4.41
C THR A 46 1.88 -70.07 -4.33
N THR A 47 1.51 -68.84 -4.70
CA THR A 47 0.45 -68.60 -5.70
C THR A 47 0.68 -67.27 -6.43
N THR A 48 0.59 -67.36 -7.74
CA THR A 48 0.78 -66.33 -8.75
C THR A 48 -0.34 -65.29 -8.71
N HIS A 49 -0.01 -64.01 -8.56
CA HIS A 49 -0.80 -62.92 -9.13
C HIS A 49 0.15 -61.84 -9.65
N GLN A 50 0.16 -61.67 -10.97
CA GLN A 50 0.75 -60.52 -11.64
C GLN A 50 0.03 -59.27 -11.18
N THR A 51 0.77 -58.37 -10.54
CA THR A 51 0.36 -56.97 -10.40
C THR A 51 1.49 -56.14 -10.98
N THR A 52 1.31 -55.74 -12.24
CA THR A 52 2.12 -54.76 -12.95
C THR A 52 2.13 -53.47 -12.13
N THR A 53 3.17 -53.30 -11.31
CA THR A 53 3.46 -52.04 -10.66
C THR A 53 4.13 -51.17 -11.73
N HIS A 54 3.37 -50.23 -12.29
CA HIS A 54 3.95 -49.07 -12.96
C HIS A 54 4.77 -48.31 -11.91
N GLN A 55 6.07 -48.58 -11.88
CA GLN A 55 7.04 -47.64 -11.33
C GLN A 55 7.04 -46.43 -12.26
N THR A 56 6.24 -45.42 -11.91
CA THR A 56 6.49 -44.05 -12.34
C THR A 56 7.76 -43.61 -11.62
N THR A 57 8.91 -43.92 -12.20
CA THR A 57 10.13 -43.19 -11.92
C THR A 57 9.85 -41.73 -12.26
N ALA A 58 9.72 -40.90 -11.22
CA ALA A 58 9.82 -39.46 -11.37
C ALA A 58 11.17 -39.21 -12.05
N GLN A 59 11.15 -38.82 -13.33
CA GLN A 59 12.33 -38.26 -13.98
C GLN A 59 12.74 -37.07 -13.12
N SER A 60 13.89 -37.19 -12.42
CA SER A 60 14.62 -36.01 -12.01
C SER A 60 14.83 -35.19 -13.29
N SER A 61 14.17 -34.04 -13.40
CA SER A 61 14.44 -33.11 -14.49
C SER A 61 15.95 -32.85 -14.46
N ASN A 62 16.66 -33.23 -15.52
CA ASN A 62 18.07 -32.89 -15.69
C ASN A 62 18.17 -31.37 -15.91
N LEU A 63 18.06 -30.60 -14.84
CA LEU A 63 18.20 -29.15 -14.87
C LEU A 63 19.64 -28.78 -15.25
N VAL A 64 19.79 -27.71 -16.02
CA VAL A 64 21.08 -27.21 -16.46
C VAL A 64 21.81 -26.60 -15.26
N THR A 65 23.05 -27.06 -15.04
CA THR A 65 23.95 -26.62 -13.97
C THR A 65 25.25 -26.01 -14.51
N ASP A 66 25.46 -25.99 -15.84
CA ASP A 66 26.63 -25.40 -16.46
C ASP A 66 26.56 -23.86 -16.45
N GLU A 67 27.58 -23.22 -15.88
CA GLU A 67 27.65 -21.75 -15.79
C GLU A 67 27.92 -21.08 -17.14
N ALA A 68 28.61 -21.76 -18.07
CA ALA A 68 28.87 -21.18 -19.39
C ALA A 68 27.58 -21.05 -20.19
N GLU A 69 26.73 -22.08 -20.15
CA GLU A 69 25.37 -22.04 -20.72
C GLU A 69 24.49 -20.98 -20.04
N ALA A 70 24.52 -20.90 -18.71
CA ALA A 70 23.79 -19.89 -17.94
C ALA A 70 24.20 -18.45 -18.28
N ARG A 71 25.50 -18.19 -18.46
CA ARG A 71 26.01 -16.88 -18.88
C ARG A 71 25.54 -16.52 -20.29
N LYS A 72 25.65 -17.46 -21.24
CA LYS A 72 25.18 -17.27 -22.61
C LYS A 72 23.67 -16.97 -22.65
N PHE A 73 22.88 -17.68 -21.85
CA PHE A 73 21.45 -17.41 -21.69
C PHE A 73 21.18 -15.97 -21.25
N VAL A 74 21.89 -15.49 -20.23
CA VAL A 74 21.73 -14.12 -19.71
C VAL A 74 22.11 -13.07 -20.78
N GLU A 75 23.19 -13.29 -21.52
CA GLU A 75 23.63 -12.39 -22.59
C GLU A 75 22.59 -12.28 -23.72
N GLU A 76 22.04 -13.41 -24.18
CA GLU A 76 21.02 -13.42 -25.23
C GLU A 76 19.67 -12.86 -24.73
N TYR A 77 19.30 -13.14 -23.48
CA TYR A 77 18.12 -12.57 -22.85
C TYR A 77 18.24 -11.04 -22.79
N ASP A 78 19.37 -10.50 -22.36
CA ASP A 78 19.58 -9.06 -22.23
C ASP A 78 19.48 -8.35 -23.59
N GLN A 79 20.16 -8.87 -24.62
CA GLN A 79 20.12 -8.30 -25.97
C GLN A 79 18.71 -8.26 -26.56
N THR A 80 17.97 -9.36 -26.43
CA THR A 80 16.60 -9.43 -26.99
C THR A 80 15.60 -8.62 -26.16
N SER A 81 15.76 -8.59 -24.84
CA SER A 81 14.89 -7.82 -23.93
C SER A 81 15.03 -6.32 -24.18
N GLN A 82 16.25 -5.80 -24.37
CA GLN A 82 16.47 -4.38 -24.71
C GLN A 82 15.65 -3.94 -25.94
N VAL A 83 15.60 -4.78 -26.98
CA VAL A 83 14.84 -4.48 -28.20
C VAL A 83 13.33 -4.52 -27.95
N VAL A 84 12.83 -5.61 -27.37
CA VAL A 84 11.38 -5.80 -27.16
C VAL A 84 10.83 -4.77 -26.17
N TRP A 85 11.56 -4.47 -25.10
CA TRP A 85 11.14 -3.52 -24.07
C TRP A 85 11.20 -2.08 -24.56
N ASN A 86 12.17 -1.73 -25.41
CA ASN A 86 12.21 -0.42 -26.07
C ASN A 86 10.97 -0.20 -26.96
N GLU A 87 10.63 -1.18 -27.80
CA GLU A 87 9.43 -1.09 -28.65
C GLU A 87 8.13 -1.00 -27.85
N TYR A 88 8.05 -1.74 -26.74
CA TYR A 88 6.93 -1.65 -25.81
C TYR A 88 6.84 -0.28 -25.14
N ALA A 89 7.96 0.24 -24.62
CA ALA A 89 8.02 1.55 -23.99
C ALA A 89 7.59 2.67 -24.94
N GLU A 90 7.98 2.62 -26.22
CA GLU A 90 7.54 3.59 -27.23
C GLU A 90 6.04 3.52 -27.49
N ALA A 91 5.47 2.32 -27.66
CA ALA A 91 4.03 2.17 -27.85
C ALA A 91 3.24 2.65 -26.61
N ASN A 92 3.74 2.36 -25.41
CA ASN A 92 3.11 2.77 -24.17
C ASN A 92 3.19 4.30 -23.94
N TRP A 93 4.33 4.90 -24.27
CA TRP A 93 4.51 6.35 -24.29
C TRP A 93 3.54 7.03 -25.25
N ASN A 94 3.39 6.50 -26.47
CA ASN A 94 2.50 7.05 -27.48
C ASN A 94 1.04 7.02 -27.04
N TYR A 95 0.59 5.96 -26.38
CA TYR A 95 -0.75 5.90 -25.78
C TYR A 95 -0.91 6.93 -24.66
N ASN A 96 0.05 6.98 -23.73
CA ASN A 96 -0.02 7.87 -22.56
C ASN A 96 0.02 9.37 -22.91
N THR A 97 0.61 9.72 -24.05
CA THR A 97 0.75 11.11 -24.54
C THR A 97 -0.17 11.43 -25.73
N ASN A 98 -0.98 10.46 -26.16
CA ASN A 98 -2.00 10.60 -27.21
C ASN A 98 -2.99 9.43 -27.14
N ILE A 99 -4.01 9.55 -26.28
CA ILE A 99 -5.01 8.50 -26.07
C ILE A 99 -5.96 8.44 -27.27
N THR A 100 -5.86 7.38 -28.08
CA THR A 100 -6.75 7.11 -29.22
C THR A 100 -7.02 5.61 -29.35
N THR A 101 -8.05 5.24 -30.12
CA THR A 101 -8.31 3.83 -30.45
C THR A 101 -7.09 3.17 -31.11
N GLU A 102 -6.42 3.88 -32.03
CA GLU A 102 -5.23 3.36 -32.71
C GLU A 102 -4.07 3.12 -31.73
N THR A 103 -3.74 4.07 -30.86
CA THR A 103 -2.62 3.91 -29.92
C THR A 103 -2.91 2.82 -28.88
N SER A 104 -4.17 2.68 -28.45
CA SER A 104 -4.58 1.58 -27.55
C SER A 104 -4.44 0.19 -28.21
N GLU A 105 -4.86 0.03 -29.46
CA GLU A 105 -4.71 -1.24 -30.20
C GLU A 105 -3.24 -1.62 -30.40
N ILE A 106 -2.40 -0.64 -30.77
CA ILE A 106 -0.95 -0.84 -30.91
C ILE A 106 -0.33 -1.26 -29.56
N LEU A 107 -0.70 -0.60 -28.46
CA LEU A 107 -0.21 -0.95 -27.13
C LEU A 107 -0.63 -2.38 -26.73
N LEU A 108 -1.88 -2.78 -26.97
CA LEU A 108 -2.33 -4.15 -26.71
C LEU A 108 -1.56 -5.19 -27.54
N GLN A 109 -1.27 -4.89 -28.81
CA GLN A 109 -0.43 -5.76 -29.64
C GLN A 109 0.99 -5.88 -29.09
N LYS A 110 1.62 -4.77 -28.67
CA LYS A 110 2.96 -4.77 -28.06
C LYS A 110 3.00 -5.46 -26.69
N ASN A 111 1.92 -5.38 -25.90
CA ASN A 111 1.77 -6.18 -24.67
C ASN A 111 1.84 -7.69 -24.97
N MET A 112 1.17 -8.15 -26.03
CA MET A 112 1.21 -9.57 -26.43
C MET A 112 2.60 -10.01 -26.94
N GLN A 113 3.29 -9.14 -27.69
CA GLN A 113 4.66 -9.41 -28.14
C GLN A 113 5.63 -9.55 -26.96
N THR A 114 5.53 -8.63 -25.99
CA THR A 114 6.34 -8.66 -24.77
C THR A 114 6.04 -9.90 -23.94
N ALA A 115 4.76 -10.23 -23.73
CA ALA A 115 4.38 -11.42 -22.97
C ALA A 115 4.86 -12.73 -23.64
N ASN A 116 4.85 -12.81 -24.97
CA ASN A 116 5.40 -13.97 -25.68
C ASN A 116 6.92 -14.10 -25.48
N HIS A 117 7.65 -12.97 -25.53
CA HIS A 117 9.08 -12.95 -25.21
C HIS A 117 9.32 -13.42 -23.76
N THR A 118 8.61 -12.84 -22.78
CA THR A 118 8.70 -13.23 -21.37
C THR A 118 8.41 -14.72 -21.18
N LEU A 119 7.35 -15.26 -21.80
CA LEU A 119 7.01 -16.67 -21.73
C LEU A 119 8.12 -17.57 -22.28
N GLN A 120 8.64 -17.27 -23.48
CA GLN A 120 9.69 -18.06 -24.12
C GLN A 120 10.96 -18.09 -23.26
N TRP A 121 11.39 -16.94 -22.77
CA TRP A 121 12.62 -16.82 -21.99
C TRP A 121 12.47 -17.36 -20.57
N GLY A 122 11.35 -17.14 -19.90
CA GLY A 122 11.15 -17.65 -18.55
C GLY A 122 10.93 -19.16 -18.49
N VAL A 123 10.27 -19.76 -19.49
CA VAL A 123 10.20 -21.23 -19.61
C VAL A 123 11.60 -21.84 -19.79
N ARG A 124 12.47 -21.20 -20.59
CA ARG A 124 13.88 -21.60 -20.70
C ARG A 124 14.63 -21.38 -19.38
N ALA A 125 14.42 -20.25 -18.70
CA ALA A 125 15.04 -19.95 -17.41
C ALA A 125 14.71 -21.00 -16.33
N ARG A 126 13.49 -21.55 -16.35
CA ARG A 126 13.05 -22.62 -15.45
C ARG A 126 13.76 -23.97 -15.67
N GLN A 127 14.52 -24.12 -16.75
CA GLN A 127 15.35 -25.31 -16.99
C GLN A 127 16.69 -25.26 -16.25
N PHE A 128 17.07 -24.12 -15.67
CA PHE A 128 18.32 -23.96 -14.92
C PHE A 128 18.13 -24.18 -13.42
N ASP A 129 19.05 -24.92 -12.78
CA ASP A 129 19.09 -25.05 -11.33
C ASP A 129 19.94 -23.94 -10.71
N VAL A 130 19.28 -22.84 -10.36
CA VAL A 130 19.89 -21.64 -9.78
C VAL A 130 20.61 -21.88 -8.45
N ASN A 131 20.38 -23.01 -7.77
CA ASN A 131 21.05 -23.31 -6.50
C ASN A 131 22.52 -23.71 -6.69
N ASN A 132 22.88 -24.22 -7.87
CA ASN A 132 24.22 -24.74 -8.17
C ASN A 132 25.18 -23.71 -8.77
N PHE A 133 24.72 -22.52 -9.13
CA PHE A 133 25.58 -21.45 -9.67
C PHE A 133 26.39 -20.74 -8.56
N GLN A 134 27.68 -20.58 -8.81
CA GLN A 134 28.63 -19.78 -8.02
C GLN A 134 28.53 -18.29 -8.36
N ASN A 135 28.29 -17.94 -9.63
CA ASN A 135 28.12 -16.54 -10.02
C ASN A 135 26.79 -15.97 -9.51
N ALA A 136 26.87 -15.14 -8.45
CA ALA A 136 25.71 -14.55 -7.81
C ALA A 136 24.86 -13.65 -8.74
N THR A 137 25.48 -12.95 -9.68
CA THR A 137 24.78 -12.06 -10.63
C THR A 137 23.98 -12.88 -11.64
N THR A 138 24.60 -13.90 -12.26
CA THR A 138 23.90 -14.83 -13.16
C THR A 138 22.76 -15.54 -12.44
N LYS A 139 23.00 -16.03 -11.23
CA LYS A 139 21.97 -16.64 -10.37
C LYS A 139 20.79 -15.71 -10.14
N ARG A 140 21.05 -14.45 -9.80
CA ARG A 140 20.02 -13.45 -9.53
C ARG A 140 19.20 -13.13 -10.78
N ILE A 141 19.84 -12.93 -11.93
CA ILE A 141 19.16 -12.66 -13.20
C ILE A 141 18.26 -13.84 -13.58
N ILE A 142 18.79 -15.07 -13.61
CA ILE A 142 18.01 -16.24 -14.00
C ILE A 142 16.83 -16.45 -13.05
N LYS A 143 17.03 -16.30 -11.74
CA LYS A 143 15.94 -16.38 -10.76
C LYS A 143 14.83 -15.36 -11.05
N LYS A 144 15.17 -14.13 -11.44
CA LYS A 144 14.19 -13.10 -11.82
C LYS A 144 13.45 -13.47 -13.11
N VAL A 145 14.15 -13.98 -14.11
CA VAL A 145 13.55 -14.38 -15.41
C VAL A 145 12.67 -15.63 -15.29
N GLN A 146 12.85 -16.46 -14.25
CA GLN A 146 11.94 -17.58 -13.96
C GLN A 146 10.52 -17.15 -13.58
N ASP A 147 10.36 -15.91 -13.12
CA ASP A 147 9.07 -15.27 -12.89
C ASP A 147 8.51 -14.74 -14.21
N LEU A 148 7.40 -15.31 -14.65
CA LEU A 148 6.71 -14.94 -15.88
C LEU A 148 5.68 -13.83 -15.66
N GLU A 149 5.42 -13.44 -14.41
CA GLU A 149 4.37 -12.51 -14.03
C GLU A 149 3.02 -12.91 -14.69
N ARG A 150 2.31 -11.95 -15.28
CA ARG A 150 1.06 -12.18 -16.04
C ARG A 150 1.25 -13.07 -17.27
N ALA A 151 2.46 -13.18 -17.85
CA ALA A 151 2.70 -14.01 -19.03
C ALA A 151 2.59 -15.52 -18.73
N ALA A 152 2.50 -15.92 -17.46
CA ALA A 152 2.15 -17.28 -17.07
C ALA A 152 0.70 -17.65 -17.41
N LEU A 153 -0.20 -16.67 -17.56
CA LEU A 153 -1.61 -16.90 -17.87
C LEU A 153 -1.77 -17.52 -19.28
N PRO A 154 -2.74 -18.45 -19.47
CA PRO A 154 -3.18 -18.88 -20.79
C PRO A 154 -3.54 -17.70 -21.69
N ALA A 155 -3.28 -17.81 -23.00
CA ALA A 155 -3.45 -16.69 -23.94
C ALA A 155 -4.81 -15.96 -23.88
N PRO A 156 -5.99 -16.64 -23.77
CA PRO A 156 -7.27 -15.95 -23.63
C PRO A 156 -7.37 -15.13 -22.33
N GLU A 157 -6.86 -15.67 -21.23
CA GLU A 157 -6.90 -15.02 -19.91
C GLU A 157 -5.89 -13.85 -19.84
N LEU A 158 -4.73 -13.98 -20.48
CA LEU A 158 -3.77 -12.89 -20.62
C LEU A 158 -4.34 -11.72 -21.43
N GLN A 159 -5.06 -12.00 -22.52
CA GLN A 159 -5.74 -10.98 -23.31
C GLN A 159 -6.83 -10.28 -22.49
N GLU A 160 -7.64 -11.05 -21.76
CA GLU A 160 -8.65 -10.53 -20.84
C GLU A 160 -8.01 -9.65 -19.76
N TYR A 161 -6.93 -10.10 -19.12
CA TYR A 161 -6.20 -9.34 -18.11
C TYR A 161 -5.69 -8.00 -18.64
N ASN A 162 -5.02 -8.01 -19.81
CA ASN A 162 -4.47 -6.79 -20.40
C ASN A 162 -5.57 -5.80 -20.79
N ARG A 163 -6.71 -6.29 -21.28
CA ARG A 163 -7.87 -5.46 -21.59
C ARG A 163 -8.47 -4.84 -20.34
N ILE A 164 -8.65 -5.63 -19.27
CA ILE A 164 -9.19 -5.15 -17.99
C ILE A 164 -8.31 -4.04 -17.42
N LEU A 165 -6.98 -4.22 -17.39
CA LEU A 165 -6.06 -3.18 -16.92
C LEU A 165 -6.19 -1.88 -17.73
N MET A 166 -6.16 -1.99 -19.06
CA MET A 166 -6.28 -0.83 -19.94
C MET A 166 -7.64 -0.14 -19.76
N ASP A 167 -8.74 -0.89 -19.63
CA ASP A 167 -10.08 -0.36 -19.43
C ASP A 167 -10.19 0.37 -18.09
N MET A 168 -9.61 -0.18 -17.01
CA MET A 168 -9.59 0.46 -15.68
C MET A 168 -8.79 1.76 -15.70
N GLU A 169 -7.59 1.77 -16.31
CA GLU A 169 -6.75 2.95 -16.43
C GLU A 169 -7.39 4.04 -17.32
N HIS A 170 -7.99 3.63 -18.45
CA HIS A 170 -8.72 4.53 -19.33
C HIS A 170 -9.90 5.19 -18.60
N LYS A 171 -10.74 4.38 -17.93
CA LYS A 171 -11.89 4.87 -17.14
C LYS A 171 -11.48 5.87 -16.07
N TYR A 172 -10.34 5.67 -15.42
CA TYR A 172 -9.80 6.64 -14.47
C TYR A 172 -9.38 7.94 -15.17
N SER A 173 -8.63 7.84 -16.28
CA SER A 173 -7.96 8.97 -16.91
C SER A 173 -8.90 9.93 -17.65
N VAL A 174 -9.99 9.41 -18.25
CA VAL A 174 -10.94 10.23 -19.02
C VAL A 174 -12.17 10.68 -18.23
N ALA A 175 -12.29 10.25 -16.97
CA ALA A 175 -13.46 10.56 -16.16
C ALA A 175 -13.60 12.06 -15.89
N THR A 176 -14.85 12.53 -15.95
CA THR A 176 -15.22 13.90 -15.64
C THR A 176 -16.39 13.95 -14.65
N VAL A 177 -16.41 14.98 -13.81
CA VAL A 177 -17.49 15.25 -12.86
C VAL A 177 -18.24 16.50 -13.31
N CYS A 178 -19.53 16.36 -13.59
CA CYS A 178 -20.34 17.44 -14.16
C CYS A 178 -21.25 18.09 -13.12
N HIS A 179 -21.34 19.41 -13.18
CA HIS A 179 -22.36 20.20 -12.51
C HIS A 179 -23.72 20.01 -13.19
N THR A 180 -24.81 20.33 -12.49
CA THR A 180 -26.19 20.26 -13.02
C THR A 180 -26.43 21.22 -14.19
N ASN A 181 -25.61 22.25 -14.35
CA ASN A 181 -25.65 23.20 -15.46
C ASN A 181 -24.93 22.70 -16.73
N GLY A 182 -24.33 21.49 -16.71
CA GLY A 182 -23.63 20.88 -17.83
C GLY A 182 -22.13 21.13 -17.91
N THR A 183 -21.53 21.94 -17.01
CA THR A 183 -20.07 22.11 -16.97
C THR A 183 -19.41 20.86 -16.37
N CYS A 184 -18.44 20.27 -17.06
CA CYS A 184 -17.73 19.07 -16.62
C CYS A 184 -16.26 19.37 -16.31
N LEU A 185 -15.78 18.87 -15.17
CA LEU A 185 -14.42 19.07 -14.67
C LEU A 185 -13.64 17.75 -14.74
N GLN A 186 -12.41 17.80 -15.22
CA GLN A 186 -11.45 16.69 -15.16
C GLN A 186 -10.81 16.60 -13.77
N LEU A 187 -10.15 15.48 -13.45
CA LEU A 187 -9.37 15.41 -12.21
C LEU A 187 -8.26 16.48 -12.21
N GLU A 188 -7.44 16.47 -13.26
CA GLU A 188 -6.29 17.38 -13.42
C GLU A 188 -6.53 18.36 -14.59
N PRO A 189 -6.50 19.68 -14.35
CA PRO A 189 -6.21 20.36 -13.07
C PRO A 189 -7.44 20.65 -12.21
N ASP A 190 -8.66 20.49 -12.74
CA ASP A 190 -9.85 21.17 -12.22
C ASP A 190 -10.26 20.72 -10.80
N LEU A 191 -10.53 19.42 -10.61
CA LEU A 191 -10.97 18.91 -9.31
C LEU A 191 -9.85 18.95 -8.26
N ILE A 192 -8.59 18.74 -8.66
CA ILE A 192 -7.44 18.94 -7.76
C ILE A 192 -7.42 20.39 -7.25
N ASN A 193 -7.59 21.37 -8.14
CA ASN A 193 -7.62 22.78 -7.74
C ASN A 193 -8.80 23.07 -6.80
N VAL A 194 -9.99 22.52 -7.04
CA VAL A 194 -11.14 22.67 -6.12
C VAL A 194 -10.79 22.10 -4.75
N MET A 195 -10.24 20.88 -4.68
CA MET A 195 -9.88 20.23 -3.42
C MET A 195 -8.77 20.98 -2.67
N ALA A 196 -7.82 21.57 -3.39
CA ALA A 196 -6.69 22.29 -2.81
C ALA A 196 -7.07 23.69 -2.28
N THR A 197 -7.92 24.42 -3.01
CA THR A 197 -8.16 25.85 -2.77
C THR A 197 -9.51 26.18 -2.14
N SER A 198 -10.55 25.37 -2.38
CA SER A 198 -11.86 25.65 -1.79
C SER A 198 -11.82 25.50 -0.27
N ARG A 199 -12.58 26.36 0.40
CA ARG A 199 -12.76 26.38 1.86
C ARG A 199 -14.24 26.25 2.24
N LYS A 200 -15.08 25.80 1.30
CA LYS A 200 -16.51 25.58 1.45
C LYS A 200 -16.80 24.08 1.56
N TYR A 201 -17.39 23.67 2.67
CA TYR A 201 -17.68 22.26 2.97
C TYR A 201 -18.43 21.55 1.82
N GLU A 202 -19.54 22.14 1.35
CA GLU A 202 -20.42 21.52 0.34
C GLU A 202 -19.77 21.45 -1.06
N GLU A 203 -18.89 22.39 -1.41
CA GLU A 203 -18.17 22.36 -2.69
C GLU A 203 -17.11 21.26 -2.71
N LEU A 204 -16.34 21.14 -1.62
CA LEU A 204 -15.40 20.04 -1.41
C LEU A 204 -16.12 18.69 -1.39
N LEU A 205 -17.31 18.62 -0.77
CA LEU A 205 -18.11 17.41 -0.73
C LEU A 205 -18.59 17.01 -2.13
N TRP A 206 -19.05 17.97 -2.93
CA TRP A 206 -19.47 17.73 -4.31
C TRP A 206 -18.33 17.12 -5.14
N ALA A 207 -17.14 17.73 -5.11
CA ALA A 207 -15.99 17.24 -5.86
C ALA A 207 -15.56 15.84 -5.38
N TRP A 208 -15.43 15.67 -4.06
CA TRP A 208 -14.99 14.42 -3.44
C TRP A 208 -15.94 13.25 -3.72
N LYS A 209 -17.26 13.48 -3.60
CA LYS A 209 -18.29 12.47 -3.83
C LYS A 209 -18.46 12.21 -5.32
N GLY A 210 -18.51 13.27 -6.13
CA GLY A 210 -18.66 13.18 -7.59
C GLY A 210 -17.55 12.35 -8.23
N TRP A 211 -16.30 12.54 -7.81
CA TRP A 211 -15.17 11.76 -8.32
C TRP A 211 -15.31 10.26 -8.02
N ARG A 212 -15.69 9.92 -6.78
CA ARG A 212 -15.92 8.52 -6.36
C ARG A 212 -17.12 7.89 -7.03
N ASP A 213 -18.20 8.64 -7.22
CA ASP A 213 -19.39 8.18 -7.92
C ASP A 213 -19.12 7.88 -9.40
N LYS A 214 -18.23 8.64 -10.04
CA LYS A 214 -17.87 8.45 -11.44
C LYS A 214 -16.87 7.32 -11.62
N VAL A 215 -15.71 7.41 -10.98
CA VAL A 215 -14.62 6.46 -11.23
C VAL A 215 -14.82 5.16 -10.46
N GLY A 216 -15.14 5.25 -9.17
CA GLY A 216 -15.26 4.06 -8.31
C GLY A 216 -16.28 3.08 -8.87
N LYS A 217 -17.47 3.58 -9.25
CA LYS A 217 -18.56 2.75 -9.78
C LYS A 217 -18.23 2.13 -11.14
N ASP A 218 -17.47 2.83 -11.98
CA ASP A 218 -17.09 2.33 -13.31
C ASP A 218 -15.96 1.29 -13.26
N VAL A 219 -15.09 1.35 -12.23
CA VAL A 219 -14.00 0.40 -12.01
C VAL A 219 -14.47 -0.87 -11.31
N LEU A 220 -15.45 -0.78 -10.39
CA LEU A 220 -15.92 -1.90 -9.57
C LEU A 220 -16.27 -3.18 -10.37
N PRO A 221 -16.96 -3.14 -11.53
CA PRO A 221 -17.29 -4.35 -12.27
C PRO A 221 -16.07 -5.12 -12.82
N LEU A 222 -14.96 -4.43 -13.04
CA LEU A 222 -13.73 -4.99 -13.61
C LEU A 222 -12.80 -5.57 -12.53
N PHE A 223 -12.83 -4.98 -11.33
CA PHE A 223 -11.87 -5.25 -10.27
C PHE A 223 -11.85 -6.71 -9.76
N PRO A 224 -12.99 -7.41 -9.53
CA PRO A 224 -12.97 -8.80 -9.09
C PRO A 224 -12.26 -9.73 -10.07
N LYS A 225 -12.48 -9.56 -11.38
CA LYS A 225 -11.82 -10.37 -12.42
C LYS A 225 -10.33 -10.04 -12.51
N TYR A 226 -9.95 -8.78 -12.33
CA TYR A 226 -8.55 -8.39 -12.18
C TYR A 226 -7.87 -9.10 -11.00
N VAL A 227 -8.51 -9.16 -9.82
CA VAL A 227 -7.98 -9.85 -8.64
C VAL A 227 -7.82 -11.34 -8.90
N GLU A 228 -8.84 -11.98 -9.49
CA GLU A 228 -8.81 -13.40 -9.85
C GLU A 228 -7.61 -13.73 -10.77
N LEU A 229 -7.45 -12.98 -11.86
CA LEU A 229 -6.39 -13.21 -12.84
C LEU A 229 -5.00 -12.87 -12.29
N THR A 230 -4.89 -11.84 -11.44
CA THR A 230 -3.63 -11.48 -10.75
C THR A 230 -3.20 -12.61 -9.82
N ASN A 231 -4.11 -13.12 -8.99
CA ASN A 231 -3.82 -14.24 -8.08
C ASN A 231 -3.48 -15.52 -8.84
N LYS A 232 -4.18 -15.80 -9.95
CA LYS A 232 -3.87 -16.95 -10.80
C LYS A 232 -2.47 -16.84 -11.41
N ALA A 233 -2.09 -15.68 -11.91
CA ALA A 233 -0.74 -15.43 -12.40
C ALA A 233 0.32 -15.62 -11.31
N ALA A 234 0.08 -15.10 -10.10
CA ALA A 234 0.99 -15.28 -8.97
C ALA A 234 1.16 -16.75 -8.58
N TRP A 235 0.07 -17.52 -8.52
CA TRP A 235 0.10 -18.96 -8.24
C TRP A 235 0.88 -19.75 -9.29
N LEU A 236 0.73 -19.43 -10.58
CA LEU A 236 1.49 -20.06 -11.67
C LEU A 236 2.99 -19.74 -11.64
N ASN A 237 3.40 -18.73 -10.87
CA ASN A 237 4.79 -18.36 -10.62
C ASN A 237 5.32 -18.81 -9.25
N GLY A 238 4.51 -19.53 -8.46
CA GLY A 238 4.93 -20.12 -7.18
C GLY A 238 4.72 -19.25 -5.95
N TYR A 239 3.96 -18.15 -6.06
CA TYR A 239 3.53 -17.33 -4.92
C TYR A 239 2.14 -17.76 -4.43
N THR A 240 1.75 -17.34 -3.22
CA THR A 240 0.41 -17.64 -2.69
C THR A 240 -0.69 -16.79 -3.31
N ASP A 241 -0.39 -15.53 -3.61
CA ASP A 241 -1.32 -14.52 -4.11
C ASP A 241 -0.56 -13.32 -4.73
N GLY A 242 -1.28 -12.39 -5.34
CA GLY A 242 -0.69 -11.19 -5.94
C GLY A 242 0.06 -10.29 -4.94
N GLY A 243 -0.36 -10.28 -3.68
CA GLY A 243 0.31 -9.52 -2.62
C GLY A 243 1.67 -10.12 -2.24
N ASP A 244 1.74 -11.44 -2.13
CA ASP A 244 2.99 -12.18 -1.89
C ASP A 244 4.02 -11.93 -3.00
N SER A 245 3.59 -12.02 -4.27
CA SER A 245 4.42 -11.66 -5.43
C SER A 245 4.97 -10.23 -5.32
N TRP A 246 4.13 -9.25 -4.98
CA TRP A 246 4.59 -7.85 -4.82
C TRP A 246 5.56 -7.64 -3.66
N ARG A 247 5.33 -8.29 -2.52
CA ARG A 247 6.22 -8.19 -1.34
C ARG A 247 7.58 -8.84 -1.61
N SER A 248 7.65 -9.84 -2.48
CA SER A 248 8.89 -10.54 -2.84
C SER A 248 9.98 -9.62 -3.41
N MET A 249 9.60 -8.49 -4.04
CA MET A 249 10.53 -7.48 -4.58
C MET A 249 11.44 -6.83 -3.53
N TYR A 250 11.07 -6.92 -2.25
CA TYR A 250 11.90 -6.42 -1.14
C TYR A 250 12.89 -7.46 -0.62
N GLU A 251 12.77 -8.73 -1.02
CA GLU A 251 13.62 -9.83 -0.56
C GLU A 251 13.78 -9.89 0.97
N THR A 252 12.73 -9.49 1.69
CA THR A 252 12.74 -9.29 3.15
C THR A 252 11.60 -10.08 3.79
N PRO A 253 11.89 -11.27 4.37
CA PRO A 253 10.85 -12.08 5.02
C PRO A 253 10.12 -11.39 6.18
N SER A 254 10.77 -10.44 6.85
CA SER A 254 10.22 -9.66 7.96
C SER A 254 9.42 -8.42 7.52
N LEU A 255 9.22 -8.19 6.22
CA LEU A 255 8.73 -6.92 5.68
C LEU A 255 7.47 -6.41 6.40
N GLU A 256 6.44 -7.23 6.56
CA GLU A 256 5.19 -6.81 7.22
C GLU A 256 5.41 -6.35 8.67
N GLN A 257 6.26 -7.06 9.42
CA GLN A 257 6.59 -6.72 10.80
C GLN A 257 7.41 -5.44 10.88
N ASP A 258 8.39 -5.28 9.99
CA ASP A 258 9.23 -4.09 9.91
C ASP A 258 8.40 -2.84 9.59
N LEU A 259 7.46 -2.95 8.63
CA LEU A 259 6.56 -1.86 8.25
C LEU A 259 5.61 -1.46 9.38
N GLU A 260 5.00 -2.44 10.07
CA GLU A 260 4.16 -2.18 11.25
C GLU A 260 4.98 -1.50 12.36
N GLN A 261 6.21 -1.96 12.62
CA GLN A 261 7.07 -1.35 13.63
C GLN A 261 7.41 0.11 13.29
N LEU A 262 7.73 0.40 12.03
CA LEU A 262 8.01 1.77 11.55
C LEU A 262 6.76 2.66 11.67
N TYR A 263 5.58 2.14 11.32
CA TYR A 263 4.31 2.84 11.49
C TYR A 263 4.05 3.19 12.96
N GLN A 264 4.22 2.23 13.87
CA GLN A 264 4.03 2.44 15.31
C GLN A 264 5.00 3.49 15.89
N GLN A 265 6.26 3.51 15.44
CA GLN A 265 7.24 4.53 15.86
C GLN A 265 6.81 5.96 15.48
N LEU A 266 6.09 6.13 14.38
CA LEU A 266 5.64 7.43 13.87
C LEU A 266 4.28 7.86 14.40
N GLN A 267 3.52 6.97 15.04
CA GLN A 267 2.19 7.29 15.59
C GLN A 267 2.19 8.50 16.52
N PRO A 268 3.12 8.68 17.49
CA PRO A 268 3.08 9.83 18.39
C PRO A 268 3.10 11.17 17.64
N LEU A 269 3.87 11.26 16.56
CA LEU A 269 3.94 12.45 15.72
C LEU A 269 2.67 12.63 14.88
N TYR A 270 2.18 11.56 14.26
CA TYR A 270 0.95 11.61 13.48
C TYR A 270 -0.28 11.99 14.32
N LEU A 271 -0.45 11.41 15.50
CA LEU A 271 -1.60 11.68 16.38
C LEU A 271 -1.60 13.13 16.89
N ASN A 272 -0.42 13.69 17.18
CA ASN A 272 -0.28 15.09 17.56
C ASN A 272 -0.61 16.04 16.39
N LEU A 273 -0.13 15.72 15.18
CA LEU A 273 -0.46 16.47 13.97
C LEU A 273 -1.97 16.40 13.67
N HIS A 274 -2.56 15.21 13.72
CA HIS A 274 -4.00 14.98 13.50
C HIS A 274 -4.85 15.80 14.46
N ALA A 275 -4.57 15.74 15.77
CA ALA A 275 -5.32 16.50 16.77
C ALA A 275 -5.26 18.02 16.54
N TYR A 276 -4.05 18.53 16.24
CA TYR A 276 -3.84 19.95 15.95
C TYR A 276 -4.63 20.40 14.69
N VAL A 277 -4.53 19.63 13.61
CA VAL A 277 -5.27 19.89 12.35
C VAL A 277 -6.78 19.81 12.59
N ARG A 278 -7.25 18.82 13.34
CA ARG A 278 -8.69 18.66 13.68
C ARG A 278 -9.23 19.89 14.40
N ARG A 279 -8.49 20.46 15.36
CA ARG A 279 -8.86 21.70 16.06
C ARG A 279 -8.97 22.88 15.09
N ALA A 280 -8.01 23.03 14.18
CA ALA A 280 -8.02 24.10 13.19
C ALA A 280 -9.20 23.96 12.21
N LEU A 281 -9.50 22.74 11.75
CA LEU A 281 -10.68 22.47 10.94
C LEU A 281 -11.98 22.77 11.70
N HIS A 282 -12.05 22.44 12.99
CA HIS A 282 -13.18 22.80 13.85
C HIS A 282 -13.37 24.33 13.92
N ARG A 283 -12.29 25.10 14.01
CA ARG A 283 -12.35 26.58 14.02
C ARG A 283 -12.92 27.15 12.73
N HIS A 284 -12.59 26.55 11.58
CA HIS A 284 -13.02 27.03 10.26
C HIS A 284 -14.41 26.52 9.85
N TYR A 285 -14.62 25.21 9.92
CA TYR A 285 -15.86 24.56 9.47
C TYR A 285 -16.94 24.49 10.55
N GLY A 286 -16.58 24.66 11.83
CA GLY A 286 -17.51 24.69 12.96
C GLY A 286 -17.80 23.32 13.59
N ALA A 287 -18.36 23.37 14.80
CA ALA A 287 -18.62 22.19 15.66
C ALA A 287 -19.62 21.20 15.07
N GLN A 288 -20.52 21.66 14.19
CA GLN A 288 -21.50 20.80 13.51
C GLN A 288 -20.87 19.84 12.50
N HIS A 289 -19.66 20.16 12.02
CA HIS A 289 -18.98 19.42 10.96
C HIS A 289 -17.74 18.68 11.44
N ILE A 290 -17.23 18.98 12.64
CA ILE A 290 -16.01 18.40 13.20
C ILE A 290 -16.23 18.06 14.67
N ASN A 291 -16.06 16.78 15.02
CA ASN A 291 -15.95 16.35 16.41
C ASN A 291 -14.49 16.36 16.86
N LEU A 292 -14.19 17.09 17.94
CA LEU A 292 -12.84 17.23 18.50
C LEU A 292 -12.26 15.93 19.10
N GLU A 293 -13.09 14.90 19.28
CA GLU A 293 -12.70 13.57 19.76
C GLU A 293 -12.96 12.47 18.71
N GLY A 294 -13.42 12.86 17.51
CA GLY A 294 -13.78 11.95 16.42
C GLY A 294 -12.81 11.97 15.24
N PRO A 295 -13.03 11.15 14.22
CA PRO A 295 -12.27 11.18 12.98
C PRO A 295 -12.53 12.45 12.16
N ILE A 296 -11.57 12.85 11.31
CA ILE A 296 -11.71 14.01 10.42
C ILE A 296 -12.47 13.61 9.14
N PRO A 297 -13.44 14.41 8.64
CA PRO A 297 -14.08 14.16 7.35
C PRO A 297 -13.06 14.20 6.18
N ALA A 298 -13.01 13.12 5.40
CA ALA A 298 -11.95 12.86 4.42
C ALA A 298 -11.84 13.83 3.22
N HIS A 299 -12.73 14.81 3.10
CA HIS A 299 -12.79 15.78 1.99
C HIS A 299 -12.24 17.17 2.38
N LEU A 300 -11.81 17.37 3.62
CA LEU A 300 -11.41 18.68 4.16
C LEU A 300 -9.90 18.90 4.24
N LEU A 301 -9.11 18.02 3.62
CA LEU A 301 -7.66 17.94 3.84
C LEU A 301 -6.85 18.37 2.62
N GLY A 302 -7.41 19.23 1.76
CA GLY A 302 -6.66 19.86 0.67
C GLY A 302 -6.30 18.94 -0.51
N ASN A 303 -6.74 17.69 -0.48
CA ASN A 303 -6.40 16.66 -1.45
C ASN A 303 -7.56 15.68 -1.61
N MET A 304 -7.79 15.19 -2.85
CA MET A 304 -8.89 14.27 -3.20
C MET A 304 -8.96 13.00 -2.34
N TRP A 305 -7.81 12.53 -1.86
CA TRP A 305 -7.68 11.31 -1.05
C TRP A 305 -7.27 11.58 0.39
N ALA A 306 -7.03 12.84 0.76
CA ALA A 306 -6.43 13.21 2.05
C ALA A 306 -5.13 12.44 2.33
N GLN A 307 -4.33 12.19 1.29
CA GLN A 307 -3.03 11.53 1.41
C GLN A 307 -1.94 12.49 1.89
N THR A 308 -2.06 13.76 1.51
CA THR A 308 -1.17 14.88 1.85
C THR A 308 -2.05 16.08 2.16
N TRP A 309 -1.67 16.87 3.17
CA TRP A 309 -2.52 17.89 3.79
C TRP A 309 -1.96 19.31 3.64
N SER A 310 -0.86 19.50 2.92
CA SER A 310 -0.18 20.79 2.93
C SER A 310 -0.94 21.90 2.18
N ASN A 311 -1.96 21.56 1.39
CA ASN A 311 -2.86 22.51 0.74
C ASN A 311 -3.86 23.18 1.69
N ILE A 312 -3.98 22.73 2.94
CA ILE A 312 -4.74 23.44 4.00
C ILE A 312 -3.82 24.22 4.95
N TYR A 313 -2.57 24.47 4.57
CA TYR A 313 -1.58 25.16 5.40
C TYR A 313 -2.07 26.54 5.90
N ASP A 314 -2.82 27.27 5.07
CA ASP A 314 -3.48 28.53 5.42
C ASP A 314 -4.43 28.42 6.63
N LEU A 315 -5.06 27.27 6.84
CA LEU A 315 -5.97 27.04 7.97
C LEU A 315 -5.22 26.65 9.26
N VAL A 316 -4.03 26.08 9.11
CA VAL A 316 -3.28 25.40 10.19
C VAL A 316 -1.93 26.04 10.46
N VAL A 317 -1.67 27.24 9.94
CA VAL A 317 -0.40 27.95 10.13
C VAL A 317 -0.14 28.18 11.64
N PRO A 318 0.98 27.65 12.20
CA PRO A 318 1.32 27.83 13.61
C PRO A 318 1.46 29.29 14.02
N PHE A 319 2.20 30.07 13.22
CA PHE A 319 2.47 31.48 13.46
C PHE A 319 2.08 32.31 12.22
N PRO A 320 0.83 32.84 12.17
CA PRO A 320 0.33 33.60 11.02
C PRO A 320 1.08 34.92 10.77
N SER A 321 1.82 35.43 11.78
CA SER A 321 2.62 36.65 11.70
C SER A 321 3.93 36.48 10.92
N ALA A 322 4.40 35.24 10.73
CA ALA A 322 5.65 34.97 10.04
C ALA A 322 5.50 35.03 8.50
N PRO A 323 6.58 35.33 7.76
CA PRO A 323 6.54 35.39 6.29
C PRO A 323 6.09 34.07 5.63
N SER A 324 5.41 34.19 4.49
CA SER A 324 4.96 33.04 3.70
C SER A 324 6.13 32.17 3.21
N LEU A 325 5.92 30.86 3.19
CA LEU A 325 6.85 29.86 2.67
C LEU A 325 6.59 29.51 1.20
N ASP A 326 5.46 29.96 0.63
CA ASP A 326 5.06 29.60 -0.73
C ASP A 326 5.76 30.49 -1.77
N ALA A 327 6.56 29.85 -2.62
CA ALA A 327 7.29 30.48 -3.72
C ALA A 327 6.44 30.75 -4.97
N THR A 328 5.19 30.26 -5.05
CA THR A 328 4.37 30.27 -6.28
C THR A 328 4.19 31.67 -6.86
N ALA A 329 3.86 32.66 -6.03
CA ALA A 329 3.70 34.04 -6.48
C ALA A 329 5.01 34.63 -7.03
N ALA A 330 6.15 34.27 -6.44
CA ALA A 330 7.47 34.68 -6.91
C ALA A 330 7.82 34.02 -8.25
N MET A 331 7.53 32.72 -8.41
CA MET A 331 7.72 31.98 -9.65
C MET A 331 6.95 32.62 -10.82
N ILE A 332 5.65 32.88 -10.61
CA ILE A 332 4.79 33.51 -11.63
C ILE A 332 5.30 34.91 -11.98
N LYS A 333 5.61 35.74 -10.96
CA LYS A 333 6.10 37.11 -11.17
C LYS A 333 7.43 37.15 -11.93
N GLN A 334 8.28 36.15 -11.74
CA GLN A 334 9.58 36.02 -12.41
C GLN A 334 9.51 35.31 -13.76
N GLY A 335 8.32 34.95 -14.24
CA GLY A 335 8.14 34.29 -15.54
C GLY A 335 8.71 32.88 -15.59
N TRP A 336 8.59 32.11 -14.51
CA TRP A 336 8.95 30.69 -14.51
C TRP A 336 8.04 29.90 -15.46
N THR A 337 8.60 28.86 -16.05
CA THR A 337 7.92 27.93 -16.97
C THR A 337 8.17 26.49 -16.52
N PRO A 338 7.36 25.52 -16.95
CA PRO A 338 7.63 24.10 -16.70
C PRO A 338 9.07 23.71 -17.07
N ARG A 339 9.54 24.11 -18.26
CA ARG A 339 10.91 23.85 -18.71
C ARG A 339 11.96 24.39 -17.73
N ARG A 340 11.80 25.61 -17.24
CA ARG A 340 12.72 26.20 -16.25
C ARG A 340 12.74 25.39 -14.94
N MET A 341 11.59 24.89 -14.49
CA MET A 341 11.52 24.06 -13.26
C MET A 341 12.37 22.79 -13.40
N PHE A 342 12.32 22.12 -14.55
CA PHE A 342 13.18 20.96 -14.84
C PHE A 342 14.66 21.35 -15.05
N GLU A 343 14.96 22.50 -15.64
CA GLU A 343 16.33 23.01 -15.77
C GLU A 343 16.96 23.28 -14.40
N GLU A 344 16.21 23.84 -13.44
CA GLU A 344 16.68 24.03 -12.07
C GLU A 344 16.88 22.69 -11.34
N ALA A 345 16.03 21.70 -11.61
CA ALA A 345 16.25 20.35 -11.10
C ALA A 345 17.53 19.73 -11.67
N ASP A 346 17.76 19.79 -12.99
CA ASP A 346 18.99 19.31 -13.63
C ASP A 346 20.25 20.03 -13.08
N ASN A 347 20.14 21.34 -12.86
CA ASN A 347 21.18 22.14 -12.20
C ASN A 347 21.46 21.64 -10.78
N PHE A 348 20.44 21.26 -10.01
CA PHE A 348 20.63 20.68 -8.68
C PHE A 348 21.42 19.38 -8.78
N PHE A 349 21.00 18.42 -9.62
CA PHE A 349 21.68 17.13 -9.78
C PHE A 349 23.14 17.30 -10.21
N THR A 350 23.39 18.13 -11.22
CA THR A 350 24.75 18.41 -11.71
C THR A 350 25.60 19.16 -10.67
N SER A 351 24.99 20.00 -9.82
CA SER A 351 25.69 20.63 -8.69
C SER A 351 26.27 19.60 -7.73
N LEU A 352 25.63 18.44 -7.55
CA LEU A 352 26.14 17.32 -6.75
C LEU A 352 27.23 16.51 -7.47
N GLY A 353 27.49 16.79 -8.75
CA GLY A 353 28.39 15.98 -9.59
C GLY A 353 27.73 14.73 -10.16
N LEU A 354 26.39 14.70 -10.16
CA LEU A 354 25.61 13.68 -10.86
C LEU A 354 25.52 14.01 -12.35
N LEU A 355 24.84 13.14 -13.10
CA LEU A 355 24.79 13.20 -14.56
C LEU A 355 23.76 14.25 -15.00
N PRO A 356 24.07 15.10 -16.01
CA PRO A 356 23.03 15.90 -16.64
C PRO A 356 22.10 15.00 -17.46
N VAL A 357 20.83 15.38 -17.60
CA VAL A 357 19.93 14.69 -18.53
C VAL A 357 20.37 14.89 -19.99
N PRO A 358 20.20 13.88 -20.87
CA PRO A 358 20.68 13.97 -22.25
C PRO A 358 19.85 14.98 -23.08
N PRO A 359 20.39 15.51 -24.19
CA PRO A 359 19.62 16.39 -25.10
C PRO A 359 18.30 15.78 -25.60
N GLU A 360 18.26 14.44 -25.76
CA GLU A 360 17.08 13.70 -26.18
C GLU A 360 15.91 13.80 -25.17
N PHE A 361 16.22 13.90 -23.87
CA PHE A 361 15.23 14.11 -22.80
C PHE A 361 14.41 15.38 -23.05
N TRP A 362 15.08 16.50 -23.34
CA TRP A 362 14.42 17.78 -23.59
C TRP A 362 13.58 17.79 -24.86
N ASN A 363 14.00 17.03 -25.87
CA ASN A 363 13.32 16.97 -27.16
C ASN A 363 12.06 16.09 -27.12
N LYS A 364 12.05 15.05 -26.28
CA LYS A 364 11.01 14.02 -26.31
C LYS A 364 10.07 14.01 -25.11
N SER A 365 10.41 14.65 -23.99
CA SER A 365 9.56 14.68 -22.80
C SER A 365 8.30 15.54 -22.99
N MET A 366 7.23 15.16 -22.30
CA MET A 366 5.99 15.95 -22.21
C MET A 366 5.96 16.65 -20.85
N LEU A 367 6.55 17.85 -20.80
CA LEU A 367 6.74 18.60 -19.54
C LEU A 367 5.56 19.53 -19.20
N GLU A 368 4.56 19.63 -20.08
CA GLU A 368 3.34 20.40 -19.87
C GLU A 368 2.16 19.76 -20.63
N LYS A 369 0.92 20.08 -20.24
CA LYS A 369 -0.27 19.53 -20.90
C LYS A 369 -0.37 20.08 -22.34
N PRO A 370 -0.48 19.23 -23.37
CA PRO A 370 -0.65 19.70 -24.74
C PRO A 370 -1.93 20.54 -24.92
N THR A 371 -1.85 21.59 -25.74
CA THR A 371 -2.98 22.48 -26.06
C THR A 371 -3.59 22.21 -27.43
N ASP A 372 -3.18 21.13 -28.10
CA ASP A 372 -3.61 20.74 -29.44
C ASP A 372 -4.84 19.82 -29.46
N GLY A 373 -5.50 19.65 -28.31
CA GLY A 373 -6.72 18.87 -28.15
C GLY A 373 -6.52 17.38 -27.90
N ARG A 374 -5.27 16.90 -27.79
CA ARG A 374 -4.99 15.51 -27.42
C ARG A 374 -5.37 15.21 -25.97
N GLU A 375 -5.88 14.00 -25.75
CA GLU A 375 -6.06 13.44 -24.42
C GLU A 375 -4.80 12.72 -23.96
N VAL A 376 -4.41 12.93 -22.70
CA VAL A 376 -3.16 12.39 -22.13
C VAL A 376 -3.41 11.91 -20.71
N VAL A 377 -2.59 10.97 -20.25
CA VAL A 377 -2.53 10.60 -18.83
C VAL A 377 -1.68 11.66 -18.12
N CYS A 378 -2.30 12.56 -17.34
CA CYS A 378 -1.57 13.69 -16.75
C CYS A 378 -0.68 13.34 -15.55
N HIS A 379 -0.97 12.24 -14.85
CA HIS A 379 -0.21 11.83 -13.67
C HIS A 379 1.30 11.78 -13.96
N ALA A 380 2.10 12.43 -13.10
CA ALA A 380 3.54 12.51 -13.26
C ALA A 380 4.18 11.11 -13.30
N SER A 381 5.16 10.94 -14.19
CA SER A 381 5.89 9.68 -14.35
C SER A 381 7.18 9.87 -15.14
N ALA A 382 8.21 9.11 -14.78
CA ALA A 382 9.49 9.01 -15.48
C ALA A 382 9.62 7.66 -16.21
N TRP A 383 10.25 7.69 -17.39
CA TRP A 383 10.28 6.58 -18.33
C TRP A 383 11.71 6.25 -18.78
N ASP A 384 12.12 4.99 -18.63
CA ASP A 384 13.32 4.40 -19.23
C ASP A 384 12.91 3.61 -20.48
N PHE A 385 13.53 3.90 -21.62
CA PHE A 385 13.28 3.22 -22.89
C PHE A 385 14.26 2.07 -23.13
N TYR A 386 15.02 1.66 -22.11
CA TYR A 386 15.87 0.46 -22.04
C TYR A 386 17.05 0.40 -23.04
N ASN A 387 17.30 1.47 -23.79
CA ASN A 387 18.43 1.57 -24.72
C ASN A 387 19.65 2.34 -24.15
N GLY A 388 19.55 2.81 -22.90
CA GLY A 388 20.61 3.54 -22.19
C GLY A 388 20.84 4.98 -22.69
N LYS A 389 19.92 5.54 -23.48
CA LYS A 389 20.03 6.89 -24.08
C LYS A 389 18.75 7.71 -23.95
N ASP A 390 17.60 7.07 -24.18
CA ASP A 390 16.29 7.73 -24.22
C ASP A 390 15.60 7.58 -22.86
N PHE A 391 15.45 8.72 -22.18
CA PHE A 391 14.77 8.86 -20.90
C PHE A 391 13.83 10.04 -21.00
N ARG A 392 12.60 9.92 -20.49
CA ARG A 392 11.57 10.96 -20.63
C ARG A 392 10.76 11.15 -19.37
N ILE A 393 10.23 12.36 -19.18
CA ILE A 393 9.21 12.66 -18.16
C ILE A 393 7.90 13.03 -18.84
N LYS A 394 6.79 12.53 -18.29
CA LYS A 394 5.42 12.90 -18.66
C LYS A 394 4.71 13.50 -17.44
N GLN A 395 4.54 14.81 -17.43
CA GLN A 395 3.89 15.56 -16.34
C GLN A 395 3.10 16.75 -16.90
N CYS A 396 1.83 16.91 -16.48
CA CYS A 396 1.03 18.10 -16.78
C CYS A 396 1.39 19.26 -15.83
N THR A 397 2.64 19.73 -15.91
CA THR A 397 3.24 20.65 -14.94
C THR A 397 2.55 22.00 -14.90
N THR A 398 2.23 22.47 -13.68
CA THR A 398 1.76 23.82 -13.38
C THR A 398 2.85 24.63 -12.69
N VAL A 399 2.94 25.94 -12.96
CA VAL A 399 3.96 26.80 -12.36
C VAL A 399 3.59 27.13 -10.91
N ASN A 400 3.99 26.27 -9.97
CA ASN A 400 3.82 26.44 -8.53
C ASN A 400 4.91 25.68 -7.75
N MET A 401 4.97 25.88 -6.43
CA MET A 401 5.98 25.23 -5.57
C MET A 401 5.78 23.71 -5.43
N GLU A 402 4.54 23.21 -5.46
CA GLU A 402 4.23 21.77 -5.36
C GLU A 402 4.80 21.02 -6.57
N ASP A 403 4.53 21.51 -7.79
CA ASP A 403 5.02 20.92 -9.02
C ASP A 403 6.54 21.11 -9.21
N LEU A 404 7.16 22.12 -8.57
CA LEU A 404 8.62 22.23 -8.52
C LEU A 404 9.23 21.07 -7.72
N VAL A 405 8.59 20.69 -6.60
CA VAL A 405 8.97 19.51 -5.82
C VAL A 405 8.75 18.23 -6.63
N VAL A 406 7.61 18.09 -7.32
CA VAL A 406 7.35 16.94 -8.20
C VAL A 406 8.37 16.86 -9.35
N ALA A 407 8.77 17.98 -9.96
CA ALA A 407 9.79 17.97 -11.00
C ALA A 407 11.14 17.39 -10.49
N HIS A 408 11.53 17.71 -9.26
CA HIS A 408 12.72 17.12 -8.63
C HIS A 408 12.54 15.63 -8.31
N HIS A 409 11.33 15.23 -7.89
CA HIS A 409 10.99 13.82 -7.68
C HIS A 409 11.18 13.00 -8.96
N GLU A 410 10.54 13.43 -10.07
CA GLU A 410 10.61 12.76 -11.36
C GLU A 410 12.03 12.75 -11.95
N MET A 411 12.78 13.85 -11.81
CA MET A 411 14.18 13.90 -12.21
C MET A 411 15.07 12.96 -11.40
N GLY A 412 14.70 12.63 -10.16
CA GLY A 412 15.35 11.59 -9.37
C GLY A 412 15.23 10.20 -9.98
N HIS A 413 14.09 9.88 -10.59
CA HIS A 413 13.92 8.63 -11.33
C HIS A 413 14.83 8.60 -12.57
N ILE A 414 14.85 9.68 -13.36
CA ILE A 414 15.74 9.81 -14.54
C ILE A 414 17.22 9.66 -14.13
N GLN A 415 17.60 10.27 -13.01
CA GLN A 415 18.95 10.16 -12.49
C GLN A 415 19.31 8.72 -12.12
N TYR A 416 18.38 7.96 -11.53
CA TYR A 416 18.59 6.54 -11.25
C TYR A 416 18.75 5.74 -12.55
N PHE A 417 17.89 5.99 -13.55
CA PHE A 417 17.95 5.37 -14.87
C PHE A 417 19.33 5.51 -15.51
N MET A 418 19.85 6.73 -15.51
CA MET A 418 21.17 7.04 -16.10
C MET A 418 22.33 6.39 -15.35
N GLN A 419 22.21 6.14 -14.04
CA GLN A 419 23.30 5.58 -13.23
C GLN A 419 23.44 4.07 -13.42
N TYR A 420 22.33 3.34 -13.59
CA TYR A 420 22.37 1.89 -13.77
C TYR A 420 22.26 1.43 -15.22
N LYS A 421 22.23 2.36 -16.19
CA LYS A 421 21.98 2.07 -17.61
C LYS A 421 22.91 1.04 -18.24
N ASP A 422 24.09 0.82 -17.65
CA ASP A 422 25.10 -0.13 -18.13
C ASP A 422 24.96 -1.53 -17.51
N LEU A 423 24.01 -1.72 -16.59
CA LEU A 423 23.64 -3.04 -16.06
C LEU A 423 22.80 -3.82 -17.07
N PRO A 424 22.75 -5.18 -16.97
CA PRO A 424 21.74 -5.97 -17.65
C PRO A 424 20.33 -5.48 -17.30
N VAL A 425 19.39 -5.49 -18.25
CA VAL A 425 18.05 -4.91 -18.07
C VAL A 425 17.28 -5.51 -16.90
N SER A 426 17.51 -6.80 -16.58
CA SER A 426 16.92 -7.46 -15.39
C SER A 426 17.34 -6.85 -14.06
N LEU A 427 18.42 -6.06 -14.04
CA LEU A 427 18.97 -5.40 -12.85
C LEU A 427 18.85 -3.88 -12.89
N ARG A 428 18.20 -3.32 -13.92
CA ARG A 428 17.92 -1.88 -14.09
C ARG A 428 16.66 -1.46 -13.32
N GLU A 429 16.70 -1.65 -12.01
CA GLU A 429 15.67 -1.24 -11.07
C GLU A 429 16.36 -0.62 -9.84
N GLY A 430 15.60 0.06 -8.98
CA GLY A 430 16.11 0.48 -7.67
C GLY A 430 16.48 -0.74 -6.81
N ALA A 431 17.34 -0.55 -5.81
CA ALA A 431 17.78 -1.65 -4.94
C ALA A 431 16.60 -2.40 -4.28
N ASN A 432 15.52 -1.66 -3.99
CA ASN A 432 14.15 -2.16 -3.92
C ASN A 432 13.22 -1.03 -4.46
N PRO A 433 11.90 -1.27 -4.64
CA PRO A 433 11.02 -0.25 -5.19
C PRO A 433 10.98 1.08 -4.40
N GLY A 434 11.14 1.04 -3.08
CA GLY A 434 11.16 2.25 -2.25
C GLY A 434 12.39 3.12 -2.44
N PHE A 435 13.55 2.55 -2.82
CA PHE A 435 14.74 3.34 -3.16
C PHE A 435 14.49 4.24 -4.36
N HIS A 436 13.77 3.71 -5.35
CA HIS A 436 13.53 4.44 -6.59
C HIS A 436 12.71 5.72 -6.36
N GLU A 437 11.69 5.60 -5.50
CA GLU A 437 10.82 6.70 -5.07
C GLU A 437 11.51 7.66 -4.09
N ALA A 438 12.55 7.20 -3.36
CA ALA A 438 13.21 8.01 -2.33
C ALA A 438 14.26 8.97 -2.89
N ILE A 439 14.97 8.62 -3.97
CA ILE A 439 16.07 9.42 -4.50
C ILE A 439 15.60 10.83 -4.90
N GLY A 440 14.50 10.93 -5.65
CA GLY A 440 13.94 12.22 -6.02
C GLY A 440 13.45 13.03 -4.80
N ASP A 441 12.81 12.35 -3.85
CA ASP A 441 12.29 12.96 -2.63
C ASP A 441 13.38 13.52 -1.71
N VAL A 442 14.55 12.88 -1.64
CA VAL A 442 15.70 13.38 -0.85
C VAL A 442 16.16 14.76 -1.32
N LEU A 443 16.19 14.97 -2.63
CA LEU A 443 16.57 16.26 -3.19
C LEU A 443 15.48 17.29 -2.98
N ALA A 444 14.21 16.90 -3.15
CA ALA A 444 13.08 17.76 -2.84
C ALA A 444 13.09 18.26 -1.38
N LEU A 445 13.57 17.48 -0.41
CA LEU A 445 13.75 17.93 0.98
C LEU A 445 14.73 19.11 1.09
N SER A 446 15.81 19.12 0.29
CA SER A 446 16.79 20.22 0.29
C SER A 446 16.27 21.44 -0.48
N VAL A 447 15.62 21.19 -1.63
CA VAL A 447 15.03 22.24 -2.49
C VAL A 447 13.94 23.02 -1.77
N SER A 448 13.17 22.34 -0.92
CA SER A 448 12.09 22.97 -0.15
C SER A 448 12.60 23.86 0.99
N THR A 449 13.90 23.84 1.29
CA THR A 449 14.43 24.66 2.39
C THR A 449 14.38 26.15 2.03
N PRO A 450 14.05 27.03 2.99
CA PRO A 450 14.11 28.47 2.78
C PRO A 450 15.47 28.97 2.30
N LYS A 451 16.57 28.34 2.76
CA LYS A 451 17.94 28.59 2.29
C LYS A 451 18.08 28.35 0.78
N HIS A 452 17.62 27.19 0.30
CA HIS A 452 17.70 26.86 -1.11
C HIS A 452 16.82 27.79 -1.95
N LEU A 453 15.55 27.97 -1.57
CA LEU A 453 14.61 28.84 -2.27
C LEU A 453 15.10 30.29 -2.34
N HIS A 454 15.80 30.78 -1.31
CA HIS A 454 16.47 32.08 -1.37
C HIS A 454 17.60 32.11 -2.39
N SER A 455 18.43 31.07 -2.45
CA SER A 455 19.57 30.98 -3.38
C SER A 455 19.14 31.02 -4.86
N ILE A 456 17.95 30.50 -5.18
CA ILE A 456 17.34 30.56 -6.53
C ILE A 456 16.37 31.74 -6.69
N ASN A 457 16.46 32.73 -5.79
CA ASN A 457 15.70 33.98 -5.82
C ASN A 457 14.17 33.82 -5.74
N LEU A 458 13.67 32.73 -5.17
CA LEU A 458 12.25 32.49 -4.93
C LEU A 458 11.77 33.00 -3.57
N LEU A 459 12.67 33.20 -2.62
CA LEU A 459 12.40 33.89 -1.34
C LEU A 459 13.33 35.10 -1.16
N SER A 460 12.82 36.16 -0.51
CA SER A 460 13.54 37.42 -0.30
C SER A 460 14.60 37.37 0.80
N SER A 461 14.52 36.39 1.70
CA SER A 461 15.54 36.09 2.70
C SER A 461 15.58 34.58 2.91
N GLU A 462 16.69 34.06 3.43
CA GLU A 462 16.83 32.64 3.81
C GLU A 462 15.82 32.20 4.89
N GLY A 463 14.99 33.11 5.41
CA GLY A 463 14.15 32.85 6.56
C GLY A 463 15.01 32.64 7.81
N GLY A 464 14.41 32.85 8.97
CA GLY A 464 15.15 32.69 10.21
C GLY A 464 14.30 33.05 11.41
N GLY A 465 14.44 32.25 12.45
CA GLY A 465 13.69 32.40 13.69
C GLY A 465 12.76 31.23 13.94
N TYR A 466 12.48 31.02 15.22
CA TYR A 466 11.70 29.89 15.71
C TYR A 466 10.32 29.76 15.04
N GLU A 467 9.61 30.89 14.85
CA GLU A 467 8.28 30.88 14.25
C GLU A 467 8.29 30.38 12.79
N HIS A 468 9.26 30.84 12.00
CA HIS A 468 9.39 30.44 10.60
C HIS A 468 9.82 28.96 10.48
N ASP A 469 10.72 28.50 11.36
CA ASP A 469 11.16 27.10 11.39
C ASP A 469 10.00 26.15 11.73
N ILE A 470 9.17 26.48 12.72
CA ILE A 470 7.98 25.68 13.07
C ILE A 470 6.95 25.72 11.94
N ASN A 471 6.74 26.88 11.32
CA ASN A 471 5.89 27.03 10.14
C ASN A 471 6.34 26.12 8.98
N PHE A 472 7.65 26.07 8.72
CA PHE A 472 8.25 25.21 7.68
C PHE A 472 8.06 23.73 8.02
N LEU A 473 8.41 23.32 9.24
CA LEU A 473 8.24 21.95 9.68
C LEU A 473 6.76 21.52 9.62
N MET A 474 5.82 22.40 9.99
CA MET A 474 4.38 22.11 9.85
C MET A 474 4.01 21.86 8.38
N LYS A 475 4.42 22.74 7.45
CA LYS A 475 4.17 22.56 6.01
C LYS A 475 4.72 21.21 5.53
N MET A 476 5.95 20.85 5.92
CA MET A 476 6.56 19.56 5.59
C MET A 476 5.84 18.37 6.23
N ALA A 477 5.38 18.48 7.48
CA ALA A 477 4.70 17.40 8.19
C ALA A 477 3.31 17.10 7.61
N LEU A 478 2.59 18.13 7.16
CA LEU A 478 1.31 17.97 6.49
C LEU A 478 1.41 17.09 5.23
N ASP A 479 2.57 17.03 4.57
CA ASP A 479 2.81 16.08 3.48
C ASP A 479 3.45 14.79 3.99
N LYS A 480 4.63 14.89 4.61
CA LYS A 480 5.48 13.74 4.91
C LYS A 480 4.96 12.87 6.04
N ILE A 481 4.40 13.46 7.10
CA ILE A 481 3.84 12.68 8.23
C ILE A 481 2.43 12.21 7.92
N ALA A 482 1.60 13.06 7.31
CA ALA A 482 0.20 12.70 7.04
C ALA A 482 0.05 11.56 6.01
N PHE A 483 1.05 11.40 5.13
CA PHE A 483 1.09 10.37 4.11
C PHE A 483 1.48 8.98 4.63
N ILE A 484 2.17 8.88 5.77
CA ILE A 484 2.59 7.59 6.37
C ILE A 484 1.40 6.64 6.60
N PRO A 485 0.34 7.02 7.34
CA PRO A 485 -0.80 6.12 7.55
C PRO A 485 -1.57 5.85 6.25
N PHE A 486 -1.62 6.80 5.30
CA PHE A 486 -2.26 6.57 4.00
C PHE A 486 -1.49 5.53 3.16
N SER A 487 -0.18 5.69 3.05
CA SER A 487 0.64 4.77 2.25
C SER A 487 0.72 3.37 2.85
N TYR A 488 0.65 3.28 4.17
CA TYR A 488 0.53 2.00 4.86
C TYR A 488 -0.79 1.30 4.56
N LEU A 489 -1.93 2.00 4.69
CA LEU A 489 -3.24 1.35 4.60
C LEU A 489 -3.60 0.85 3.20
N VAL A 490 -3.10 1.48 2.13
CA VAL A 490 -3.47 1.14 0.75
C VAL A 490 -3.08 -0.29 0.41
N ASP A 491 -1.85 -0.68 0.73
CA ASP A 491 -1.39 -2.05 0.47
C ASP A 491 -1.81 -3.03 1.56
N GLN A 492 -2.02 -2.59 2.81
CA GLN A 492 -2.71 -3.41 3.81
C GLN A 492 -4.11 -3.83 3.32
N TRP A 493 -4.84 -2.93 2.65
CA TRP A 493 -6.12 -3.26 2.02
C TRP A 493 -5.92 -4.21 0.82
N ARG A 494 -5.01 -3.89 -0.12
CA ARG A 494 -4.81 -4.73 -1.32
C ARG A 494 -4.27 -6.12 -1.01
N TRP A 495 -3.34 -6.26 -0.07
CA TRP A 495 -2.83 -7.56 0.37
C TRP A 495 -3.95 -8.43 0.91
N ARG A 496 -4.84 -7.86 1.74
CA ARG A 496 -6.02 -8.56 2.26
C ARG A 496 -7.09 -8.84 1.20
N VAL A 497 -7.11 -8.11 0.09
CA VAL A 497 -7.94 -8.44 -1.07
C VAL A 497 -7.33 -9.62 -1.85
N PHE A 498 -6.02 -9.60 -2.07
CA PHE A 498 -5.32 -10.67 -2.79
C PHE A 498 -5.31 -11.99 -2.00
N ASP A 499 -5.14 -11.96 -0.68
CA ASP A 499 -5.18 -13.17 0.16
C ASP A 499 -6.61 -13.71 0.42
N GLY A 500 -7.65 -12.97 0.01
CA GLY A 500 -9.05 -13.34 0.15
C GLY A 500 -9.72 -12.96 1.48
N SER A 501 -9.02 -12.31 2.41
CA SER A 501 -9.58 -11.80 3.67
C SER A 501 -10.62 -10.70 3.48
N ILE A 502 -10.56 -9.98 2.35
CA ILE A 502 -11.53 -8.98 1.91
C ILE A 502 -12.10 -9.45 0.57
N SER A 503 -13.41 -9.68 0.53
CA SER A 503 -14.15 -10.09 -0.66
C SER A 503 -14.81 -8.88 -1.35
N GLN A 504 -15.39 -9.13 -2.53
CA GLN A 504 -16.15 -8.12 -3.27
C GLN A 504 -17.30 -7.50 -2.45
N GLU A 505 -17.87 -8.25 -1.51
CA GLU A 505 -18.99 -7.80 -0.68
C GLU A 505 -18.58 -6.73 0.34
N ASN A 506 -17.32 -6.73 0.77
CA ASN A 506 -16.82 -5.86 1.83
C ASN A 506 -15.63 -4.97 1.43
N TYR A 507 -15.27 -4.91 0.13
CA TYR A 507 -14.20 -4.03 -0.39
C TYR A 507 -14.25 -2.62 0.20
N ASN A 508 -15.39 -1.94 0.06
CA ASN A 508 -15.50 -0.54 0.47
C ASN A 508 -15.63 -0.38 1.99
N GLN A 509 -16.25 -1.34 2.66
CA GLN A 509 -16.41 -1.32 4.12
C GLN A 509 -15.03 -1.45 4.80
N GLU A 510 -14.24 -2.44 4.37
CA GLU A 510 -12.91 -2.67 4.91
C GLU A 510 -11.93 -1.55 4.56
N TRP A 511 -12.08 -0.92 3.38
CA TRP A 511 -11.35 0.29 3.04
C TRP A 511 -11.59 1.39 4.09
N TRP A 512 -12.86 1.67 4.44
CA TRP A 512 -13.19 2.67 5.44
C TRP A 512 -12.82 2.27 6.87
N SER A 513 -12.88 0.98 7.22
CA SER A 513 -12.33 0.47 8.47
C SER A 513 -10.85 0.78 8.61
N LEU A 514 -10.05 0.61 7.55
CA LEU A 514 -8.62 0.91 7.56
C LEU A 514 -8.33 2.41 7.53
N ARG A 515 -9.11 3.20 6.76
CA ARG A 515 -9.05 4.68 6.79
C ARG A 515 -9.30 5.23 8.18
N LEU A 516 -10.28 4.69 8.90
CA LEU A 516 -10.55 5.04 10.28
C LEU A 516 -9.43 4.56 11.21
N LYS A 517 -9.00 3.29 11.11
CA LYS A 517 -7.98 2.69 11.99
C LYS A 517 -6.63 3.39 11.90
N TYR A 518 -6.15 3.71 10.70
CA TYR A 518 -4.80 4.22 10.51
C TYR A 518 -4.74 5.75 10.39
N GLN A 519 -5.70 6.37 9.71
CA GLN A 519 -5.68 7.84 9.53
C GLN A 519 -6.65 8.59 10.44
N GLY A 520 -7.59 7.91 11.10
CA GLY A 520 -8.63 8.60 11.85
C GLY A 520 -9.48 9.50 10.95
N LEU A 521 -9.83 8.99 9.76
CA LEU A 521 -10.69 9.67 8.81
C LEU A 521 -12.02 8.95 8.65
N CYS A 522 -13.09 9.73 8.46
CA CYS A 522 -14.43 9.22 8.16
C CYS A 522 -14.90 9.69 6.78
N PRO A 523 -15.77 8.92 6.11
CA PRO A 523 -16.41 9.40 4.89
C PRO A 523 -17.39 10.52 5.26
N PRO A 524 -17.45 11.63 4.50
CA PRO A 524 -18.36 12.73 4.81
C PRO A 524 -19.82 12.43 4.50
N VAL A 525 -20.07 11.36 3.72
CA VAL A 525 -21.39 10.80 3.43
C VAL A 525 -21.34 9.29 3.61
N PRO A 526 -22.41 8.64 4.11
CA PRO A 526 -22.47 7.19 4.17
C PRO A 526 -22.20 6.55 2.81
N ARG A 527 -21.52 5.39 2.82
CA ARG A 527 -21.21 4.63 1.60
C ARG A 527 -22.14 3.45 1.46
N SER A 528 -22.45 3.11 0.22
CA SER A 528 -23.34 2.02 -0.18
C SER A 528 -22.55 0.84 -0.76
N GLN A 529 -23.21 -0.31 -0.95
CA GLN A 529 -22.57 -1.51 -1.52
C GLN A 529 -22.05 -1.29 -2.95
N GLY A 530 -22.68 -0.39 -3.73
CA GLY A 530 -22.25 -0.08 -5.08
C GLY A 530 -21.06 0.89 -5.17
N ASP A 531 -20.56 1.39 -4.03
CA ASP A 531 -19.41 2.29 -4.00
C ASP A 531 -18.09 1.50 -3.96
N PHE A 532 -17.10 1.98 -4.70
CA PHE A 532 -15.74 1.43 -4.70
C PHE A 532 -14.72 2.57 -4.66
N ASP A 533 -14.61 3.17 -3.48
CA ASP A 533 -13.73 4.32 -3.23
C ASP A 533 -12.24 4.04 -3.48
N PRO A 534 -11.70 2.82 -3.27
CA PRO A 534 -10.33 2.49 -3.68
C PRO A 534 -10.09 2.72 -5.18
N GLY A 535 -11.06 2.37 -6.04
CA GLY A 535 -10.95 2.55 -7.49
C GLY A 535 -10.79 4.01 -7.94
N ALA A 536 -11.17 4.96 -7.09
CA ALA A 536 -11.01 6.39 -7.34
C ALA A 536 -9.59 6.91 -7.04
N LYS A 537 -8.61 6.05 -6.73
CA LYS A 537 -7.19 6.39 -6.56
C LYS A 537 -6.35 5.69 -7.63
N PHE A 538 -5.65 6.46 -8.47
CA PHE A 538 -4.89 6.02 -9.66
C PHE A 538 -4.20 4.65 -9.55
N HIS A 539 -3.43 4.44 -8.48
CA HIS A 539 -2.63 3.23 -8.28
C HIS A 539 -3.45 1.93 -8.16
N ILE A 540 -4.75 2.02 -7.85
CA ILE A 540 -5.65 0.87 -7.78
C ILE A 540 -6.03 0.37 -9.19
N PRO A 541 -6.70 1.16 -10.06
CA PRO A 541 -7.00 0.75 -11.44
C PRO A 541 -5.75 0.56 -12.30
N SER A 542 -4.65 1.28 -12.06
CA SER A 542 -3.39 1.10 -12.80
C SER A 542 -2.49 -0.01 -12.25
N SER A 543 -2.94 -0.75 -11.22
CA SER A 543 -2.21 -1.90 -10.64
C SER A 543 -0.76 -1.59 -10.22
N VAL A 544 -0.51 -0.40 -9.66
CA VAL A 544 0.82 0.02 -9.19
C VAL A 544 0.95 -0.23 -7.68
N PRO A 545 1.88 -1.07 -7.20
CA PRO A 545 2.13 -1.32 -5.77
C PRO A 545 2.40 -0.02 -4.98
N TYR A 546 1.89 0.11 -3.75
CA TYR A 546 1.89 1.39 -3.00
C TYR A 546 2.88 1.41 -1.84
N ILE A 547 3.28 0.24 -1.33
CA ILE A 547 4.18 0.16 -0.17
C ILE A 547 5.56 0.77 -0.47
N ARG A 548 5.92 0.90 -1.75
CA ARG A 548 7.08 1.67 -2.22
C ARG A 548 7.11 3.09 -1.67
N TYR A 549 5.96 3.75 -1.57
CA TYR A 549 5.86 5.12 -1.08
C TYR A 549 5.99 5.20 0.44
N PHE A 550 5.46 4.20 1.17
CA PHE A 550 5.69 4.11 2.62
C PHE A 550 7.19 3.96 2.90
N VAL A 551 7.85 3.00 2.24
CA VAL A 551 9.28 2.77 2.38
C VAL A 551 10.07 4.03 2.00
N SER A 552 9.73 4.66 0.88
CA SER A 552 10.35 5.91 0.44
C SER A 552 10.30 7.00 1.51
N PHE A 553 9.13 7.21 2.12
CA PHE A 553 8.94 8.25 3.13
C PHE A 553 9.70 7.99 4.43
N ILE A 554 10.12 6.76 4.69
CA ILE A 554 11.04 6.44 5.78
C ILE A 554 12.49 6.68 5.33
N ILE A 555 12.91 6.03 4.26
CA ILE A 555 14.34 5.97 3.90
C ILE A 555 14.85 7.29 3.31
N GLN A 556 13.99 8.14 2.73
CA GLN A 556 14.40 9.46 2.25
C GLN A 556 14.99 10.32 3.39
N PHE A 557 14.49 10.19 4.62
CA PHE A 557 15.07 10.92 5.76
C PHE A 557 16.38 10.29 6.21
N GLN A 558 16.53 8.96 6.16
CA GLN A 558 17.80 8.30 6.44
C GLN A 558 18.88 8.72 5.44
N PHE A 559 18.52 8.76 4.14
CA PHE A 559 19.40 9.24 3.08
C PHE A 559 19.75 10.71 3.30
N HIS A 560 18.74 11.57 3.54
CA HIS A 560 18.97 12.98 3.79
C HIS A 560 19.92 13.20 4.98
N GLU A 561 19.69 12.55 6.13
CA GLU A 561 20.58 12.65 7.29
C GLU A 561 22.03 12.25 6.96
N ALA A 562 22.22 11.13 6.27
CA ALA A 562 23.56 10.66 5.90
C ALA A 562 24.26 11.57 4.87
N LEU A 563 23.51 12.14 3.93
CA LEU A 563 24.03 13.06 2.92
C LEU A 563 24.35 14.44 3.50
N CYS A 564 23.55 14.91 4.44
CA CYS A 564 23.82 16.12 5.21
C CYS A 564 25.11 15.99 6.02
N GLN A 565 25.32 14.84 6.67
CA GLN A 565 26.59 14.54 7.34
C GLN A 565 27.76 14.52 6.35
N ALA A 566 27.57 13.92 5.16
CA ALA A 566 28.60 13.91 4.11
C ALA A 566 28.90 15.32 3.55
N ALA A 567 27.90 16.20 3.53
CA ALA A 567 28.04 17.61 3.15
C ALA A 567 28.66 18.48 4.28
N GLY A 568 28.92 17.91 5.45
CA GLY A 568 29.47 18.64 6.60
C GLY A 568 28.48 19.58 7.29
N HIS A 569 27.17 19.39 7.06
CA HIS A 569 26.11 20.20 7.67
C HIS A 569 26.18 20.15 9.21
N GLN A 570 25.94 21.30 9.84
CA GLN A 570 25.88 21.45 11.29
C GLN A 570 24.54 22.06 11.70
N GLY A 571 24.02 21.65 12.85
CA GLY A 571 22.74 22.12 13.39
C GLY A 571 21.55 21.23 13.01
N PRO A 572 20.31 21.76 13.11
CA PRO A 572 19.11 20.96 12.90
C PRO A 572 19.04 20.35 11.49
N LEU A 573 18.62 19.09 11.41
CA LEU A 573 18.56 18.35 10.14
C LEU A 573 17.65 19.02 9.11
N HIS A 574 16.51 19.57 9.52
CA HIS A 574 15.56 20.23 8.62
C HIS A 574 16.07 21.51 7.94
N LYS A 575 17.24 22.02 8.36
CA LYS A 575 17.89 23.18 7.72
C LYS A 575 18.98 22.77 6.74
N CYS A 576 19.23 21.48 6.58
CA CYS A 576 20.25 21.00 5.68
C CYS A 576 19.84 21.23 4.23
N ASP A 577 20.77 21.77 3.46
CA ASP A 577 20.72 21.82 2.01
C ASP A 577 22.00 21.18 1.47
N ILE A 578 21.85 20.11 0.68
CA ILE A 578 22.98 19.37 0.11
C ILE A 578 23.47 19.96 -1.22
N TYR A 579 22.85 21.03 -1.74
CA TYR A 579 23.23 21.69 -2.98
C TYR A 579 24.76 21.93 -3.06
N GLN A 580 25.35 21.65 -4.22
CA GLN A 580 26.81 21.69 -4.48
C GLN A 580 27.70 20.69 -3.71
N SER A 581 27.15 19.81 -2.86
CA SER A 581 27.94 18.81 -2.14
C SER A 581 28.32 17.62 -3.04
N LYS A 582 29.55 17.65 -3.58
CA LYS A 582 30.10 16.52 -4.36
C LYS A 582 30.23 15.23 -3.54
N ALA A 583 30.49 15.34 -2.24
CA ALA A 583 30.56 14.20 -1.34
C ALA A 583 29.19 13.51 -1.18
N ALA A 584 28.10 14.28 -1.08
CA ALA A 584 26.75 13.74 -1.08
C ALA A 584 26.40 13.10 -2.43
N GLY A 585 26.71 13.78 -3.54
CA GLY A 585 26.49 13.26 -4.88
C GLY A 585 27.23 11.94 -5.15
N GLN A 586 28.48 11.80 -4.69
CA GLN A 586 29.23 10.56 -4.83
C GLN A 586 28.55 9.38 -4.12
N ARG A 587 28.05 9.56 -2.89
CA ARG A 587 27.30 8.51 -2.17
C ARG A 587 26.03 8.10 -2.91
N LEU A 588 25.27 9.09 -3.40
CA LEU A 588 24.08 8.84 -4.21
C LEU A 588 24.41 8.05 -5.48
N ALA A 589 25.44 8.47 -6.23
CA ALA A 589 25.86 7.81 -7.46
C ALA A 589 26.30 6.36 -7.21
N ASP A 590 27.13 6.12 -6.20
CA ASP A 590 27.64 4.78 -5.89
C ASP A 590 26.52 3.82 -5.46
N THR A 591 25.53 4.31 -4.71
CA THR A 591 24.33 3.54 -4.38
C THR A 591 23.47 3.28 -5.61
N MET A 592 23.21 4.27 -6.45
CA MET A 592 22.35 4.11 -7.63
C MET A 592 22.95 3.18 -8.70
N LYS A 593 24.28 3.20 -8.89
CA LYS A 593 24.97 2.32 -9.84
C LYS A 593 24.80 0.83 -9.55
N LEU A 594 24.46 0.45 -8.31
CA LEU A 594 24.16 -0.94 -7.99
C LEU A 594 22.90 -1.44 -8.67
N GLY A 595 21.95 -0.56 -8.99
CA GLY A 595 20.60 -0.94 -9.40
C GLY A 595 20.03 -2.02 -8.48
N PHE A 596 19.50 -3.08 -9.07
CA PHE A 596 19.01 -4.26 -8.35
C PHE A 596 20.04 -5.40 -8.30
N SER A 597 21.33 -5.14 -8.51
CA SER A 597 22.36 -6.19 -8.58
C SER A 597 22.73 -6.82 -7.22
N LYS A 598 22.41 -6.13 -6.13
CA LYS A 598 22.71 -6.53 -4.75
C LYS A 598 21.45 -6.47 -3.87
N PRO A 599 21.40 -7.24 -2.76
CA PRO A 599 20.38 -7.04 -1.75
C PRO A 599 20.33 -5.58 -1.27
N TRP A 600 19.13 -5.01 -1.14
CA TRP A 600 18.96 -3.61 -0.76
C TRP A 600 19.66 -3.18 0.54
N PRO A 601 19.90 -4.04 1.56
CA PRO A 601 20.66 -3.63 2.73
C PRO A 601 22.12 -3.25 2.43
N GLU A 602 22.71 -3.78 1.35
CA GLU A 602 24.04 -3.35 0.89
C GLU A 602 23.99 -1.92 0.34
N ALA A 603 22.99 -1.62 -0.50
CA ALA A 603 22.75 -0.28 -1.02
C ALA A 603 22.45 0.72 0.11
N MET A 604 21.65 0.33 1.11
CA MET A 604 21.36 1.12 2.32
C MET A 604 22.64 1.43 3.10
N LYS A 605 23.52 0.43 3.26
CA LYS A 605 24.79 0.59 3.97
C LYS A 605 25.76 1.51 3.25
N LEU A 606 25.80 1.51 1.92
CA LEU A 606 26.66 2.43 1.15
C LEU A 606 26.30 3.90 1.39
N ILE A 607 25.00 4.21 1.45
CA ILE A 607 24.55 5.59 1.62
C ILE A 607 24.52 6.02 3.10
N THR A 608 23.99 5.19 4.00
CA THR A 608 23.78 5.53 5.42
C THR A 608 24.84 5.00 6.38
N GLY A 609 25.69 4.07 5.96
CA GLY A 609 26.64 3.38 6.83
C GLY A 609 26.05 2.19 7.61
N GLN A 610 24.75 1.92 7.51
CA GLN A 610 24.05 0.84 8.21
C GLN A 610 23.02 0.15 7.30
N PRO A 611 22.59 -1.10 7.56
CA PRO A 611 21.80 -1.89 6.60
C PRO A 611 20.27 -1.79 6.72
N ASN A 612 19.72 -1.24 7.81
CA ASN A 612 18.31 -1.37 8.16
C ASN A 612 17.48 -0.14 7.75
N MET A 613 16.17 -0.33 7.57
CA MET A 613 15.22 0.78 7.55
C MET A 613 14.99 1.29 8.99
N SER A 614 14.88 2.61 9.17
CA SER A 614 14.71 3.24 10.48
C SER A 614 13.96 4.56 10.38
N ALA A 615 12.96 4.74 11.24
CA ALA A 615 12.23 6.01 11.36
C ALA A 615 12.99 7.07 12.16
N SER A 616 14.17 6.74 12.72
CA SER A 616 14.94 7.64 13.59
C SER A 616 15.27 8.98 12.94
N ALA A 617 15.79 8.98 11.71
CA ALA A 617 16.11 10.20 10.97
C ALA A 617 14.88 11.08 10.70
N MET A 618 13.73 10.48 10.40
CA MET A 618 12.46 11.19 10.22
C MET A 618 11.99 11.83 11.53
N LEU A 619 12.02 11.09 12.63
CA LEU A 619 11.70 11.62 13.97
C LEU A 619 12.67 12.74 14.38
N ASN A 620 13.95 12.61 14.04
CA ASN A 620 14.99 13.62 14.32
C ASN A 620 14.73 14.92 13.52
N TYR A 621 14.37 14.79 12.24
CA TYR A 621 13.96 15.91 11.39
C TYR A 621 12.80 16.71 11.99
N PHE A 622 11.74 16.01 12.43
CA PHE A 622 10.51 16.61 12.95
C PHE A 622 10.48 16.85 14.46
N LYS A 623 11.57 16.56 15.18
CA LYS A 623 11.63 16.70 16.64
C LYS A 623 11.18 18.08 17.15
N PRO A 624 11.62 19.22 16.55
CA PRO A 624 11.18 20.54 17.03
C PRO A 624 9.67 20.76 16.87
N LEU A 625 9.07 20.22 15.80
CA LEU A 625 7.63 20.30 15.57
C LEU A 625 6.86 19.42 16.55
N LEU A 626 7.35 18.21 16.82
CA LEU A 626 6.73 17.32 17.80
C LEU A 626 6.62 18.00 19.18
N ASP A 627 7.70 18.64 19.63
CA ASP A 627 7.74 19.34 20.91
C ASP A 627 6.74 20.51 20.95
N TRP A 628 6.67 21.26 19.85
CA TRP A 628 5.70 22.34 19.70
C TRP A 628 4.25 21.83 19.70
N LEU A 629 3.95 20.77 18.94
CA LEU A 629 2.62 20.16 18.86
C LEU A 629 2.15 19.61 20.20
N ILE A 630 3.03 18.93 20.95
CA ILE A 630 2.69 18.42 22.29
C ILE A 630 2.31 19.58 23.22
N THR A 631 3.07 20.67 23.16
CA THR A 631 2.81 21.87 23.98
C THR A 631 1.49 22.52 23.59
N GLU A 632 1.24 22.70 22.30
CA GLU A 632 0.03 23.36 21.79
C GLU A 632 -1.22 22.51 22.02
N ASN A 633 -1.16 21.20 21.74
CA ASN A 633 -2.26 20.28 22.03
C ASN A 633 -2.54 20.18 23.54
N GLY A 634 -1.49 20.21 24.37
CA GLY A 634 -1.62 20.25 25.83
C GLY A 634 -2.32 21.53 26.31
N ARG A 635 -2.01 22.68 25.71
CA ARG A 635 -2.63 23.98 26.01
C ARG A 635 -4.13 24.00 25.74
N HIS A 636 -4.58 23.33 24.67
CA HIS A 636 -6.00 23.23 24.30
C HIS A 636 -6.71 21.99 24.85
N GLY A 637 -6.00 21.15 25.60
CA GLY A 637 -6.57 19.95 26.23
C GLY A 637 -7.03 18.89 25.23
N GLU A 638 -6.34 18.76 24.09
CA GLU A 638 -6.74 17.83 23.02
C GLU A 638 -6.70 16.37 23.49
N LYS A 639 -7.66 15.58 23.01
CA LYS A 639 -7.64 14.13 23.13
C LYS A 639 -6.98 13.54 21.88
N LEU A 640 -5.76 13.03 22.02
CA LEU A 640 -5.06 12.38 20.91
C LEU A 640 -5.82 11.14 20.44
N GLY A 641 -5.76 10.89 19.13
CA GLY A 641 -6.57 9.87 18.49
C GLY A 641 -8.04 10.27 18.37
N TRP A 642 -8.89 9.29 18.12
CA TRP A 642 -10.32 9.46 17.86
C TRP A 642 -11.09 8.45 18.71
N PRO A 643 -11.12 8.60 20.05
CA PRO A 643 -11.83 7.65 20.93
C PRO A 643 -13.32 7.54 20.59
N GLN A 644 -13.93 8.60 20.04
CA GLN A 644 -15.27 8.57 19.47
C GLN A 644 -15.22 8.11 18.01
N TYR A 645 -14.65 6.93 17.77
CA TYR A 645 -14.33 6.43 16.42
C TYR A 645 -15.57 6.16 15.55
N ASN A 646 -16.75 5.94 16.15
CA ASN A 646 -18.02 5.74 15.44
C ASN A 646 -18.65 7.04 14.91
N TRP A 647 -18.10 8.20 15.27
CA TRP A 647 -18.66 9.49 14.85
C TRP A 647 -18.52 9.69 13.33
N THR A 648 -19.57 10.21 12.71
CA THR A 648 -19.57 10.69 11.32
C THR A 648 -20.36 12.00 11.21
N PRO A 649 -20.15 12.82 10.15
CA PRO A 649 -20.96 14.02 9.94
C PRO A 649 -22.47 13.74 9.85
N ASP A 650 -22.86 12.56 9.36
CA ASP A 650 -24.28 12.16 9.26
C ASP A 650 -24.89 11.83 10.63
N SER A 651 -24.16 11.14 11.50
CA SER A 651 -24.63 10.86 12.87
C SER A 651 -24.82 12.15 13.68
N ALA A 652 -23.98 13.17 13.46
CA ALA A 652 -24.16 14.48 14.09
C ALA A 652 -25.45 15.20 13.61
N ARG A 653 -25.78 15.10 12.31
CA ARG A 653 -27.04 15.63 11.76
C ARG A 653 -28.25 14.89 12.34
N ALA A 654 -28.18 13.57 12.49
CA ALA A 654 -29.25 12.78 13.07
C ALA A 654 -29.52 13.14 14.54
N GLU A 655 -28.47 13.39 15.34
CA GLU A 655 -28.60 13.83 16.74
C GLU A 655 -29.15 15.27 16.86
N GLY A 656 -28.77 16.18 15.96
CA GLY A 656 -29.23 17.57 15.96
C GLY A 656 -30.69 17.79 15.55
N THR A 657 -31.36 16.77 14.99
CA THR A 657 -32.74 16.90 14.45
C THR A 657 -33.81 16.25 15.34
N GLN A 658 -33.47 15.84 16.57
CA GLN A 658 -34.43 15.22 17.50
C GLN A 658 -34.65 16.08 18.76
N PRO A 659 -35.83 16.69 18.97
CA PRO A 659 -36.29 16.93 20.33
C PRO A 659 -36.70 15.57 20.90
N ASN A 660 -35.90 15.01 21.82
CA ASN A 660 -36.20 13.85 22.68
C ASN A 660 -37.50 13.11 22.34
N ALA A 661 -37.52 12.32 21.26
CA ALA A 661 -38.52 11.28 21.10
C ALA A 661 -37.83 10.01 21.56
N GLY A 662 -38.13 9.54 22.79
CA GLY A 662 -37.52 8.38 23.46
C GLY A 662 -37.73 7.04 22.76
N ARG A 663 -37.38 6.96 21.48
CA ARG A 663 -37.50 5.83 20.58
C ARG A 663 -36.12 5.35 20.18
N VAL A 664 -35.92 4.05 20.32
CA VAL A 664 -34.69 3.33 20.02
C VAL A 664 -34.95 2.35 18.87
N ASN A 665 -33.95 2.18 18.01
CA ASN A 665 -34.01 1.17 16.96
C ASN A 665 -33.68 -0.21 17.57
N PHE A 666 -34.63 -1.14 17.53
CA PHE A 666 -34.49 -2.51 17.99
C PHE A 666 -34.91 -3.48 16.88
N LEU A 667 -33.96 -4.24 16.34
CA LEU A 667 -34.15 -5.18 15.22
C LEU A 667 -34.79 -4.54 13.97
N GLY A 668 -34.38 -3.32 13.62
CA GLY A 668 -34.90 -2.60 12.44
C GLY A 668 -36.27 -1.96 12.66
N LEU A 669 -36.82 -2.02 13.88
CA LEU A 669 -38.06 -1.36 14.27
C LEU A 669 -37.76 -0.19 15.21
N ASN A 670 -38.40 0.97 14.97
CA ASN A 670 -38.34 2.10 15.89
C ASN A 670 -39.39 1.92 16.99
N LEU A 671 -38.93 1.58 18.19
CA LEU A 671 -39.77 1.27 19.37
C LEU A 671 -39.47 2.24 20.51
N ASP A 672 -40.43 2.46 21.40
CA ASP A 672 -40.17 3.21 22.64
C ASP A 672 -39.20 2.41 23.54
N GLU A 673 -38.37 3.07 24.36
CA GLU A 673 -37.35 2.39 25.20
C GLU A 673 -37.90 1.23 26.04
N GLN A 674 -39.13 1.38 26.56
CA GLN A 674 -39.76 0.34 27.37
C GLN A 674 -40.18 -0.87 26.53
N GLN A 675 -40.61 -0.65 25.28
CA GLN A 675 -40.93 -1.71 24.33
C GLN A 675 -39.67 -2.47 23.88
N ALA A 676 -38.57 -1.76 23.64
CA ALA A 676 -37.29 -2.38 23.30
C ALA A 676 -36.73 -3.23 24.46
N ARG A 677 -36.85 -2.75 25.72
CA ARG A 677 -36.50 -3.52 26.91
C ARG A 677 -37.34 -4.80 27.03
N VAL A 678 -38.65 -4.71 26.82
CA VAL A 678 -39.52 -5.90 26.80
C VAL A 678 -39.12 -6.86 25.67
N GLY A 679 -38.82 -6.34 24.49
CA GLY A 679 -38.31 -7.13 23.36
C GLY A 679 -37.01 -7.89 23.68
N GLN A 680 -36.07 -7.25 24.38
CA GLN A 680 -34.84 -7.90 24.84
C GLN A 680 -35.11 -9.05 25.82
N TRP A 681 -36.02 -8.86 26.79
CA TRP A 681 -36.40 -9.91 27.72
C TRP A 681 -37.13 -11.08 27.05
N VAL A 682 -37.98 -10.78 26.06
CA VAL A 682 -38.66 -11.81 25.26
C VAL A 682 -37.66 -12.63 24.44
N LEU A 683 -36.69 -11.99 23.77
CA LEU A 683 -35.66 -12.69 23.01
C LEU A 683 -34.74 -13.52 23.91
N LEU A 684 -34.37 -13.00 25.09
CA LEU A 684 -33.59 -13.74 26.08
C LEU A 684 -34.36 -14.98 26.54
N PHE A 685 -35.65 -14.83 26.86
CA PHE A 685 -36.50 -15.94 27.26
C PHE A 685 -36.64 -16.99 26.15
N LEU A 686 -36.88 -16.56 24.91
CA LEU A 686 -36.94 -17.46 23.75
C LEU A 686 -35.62 -18.18 23.53
N GLY A 687 -34.49 -17.49 23.65
CA GLY A 687 -33.15 -18.09 23.54
C GLY A 687 -32.88 -19.14 24.61
N VAL A 688 -33.22 -18.85 25.87
CA VAL A 688 -33.10 -19.82 26.98
C VAL A 688 -34.05 -20.99 26.80
N ALA A 689 -35.30 -20.76 26.39
CA ALA A 689 -36.26 -21.83 26.11
C ALA A 689 -35.78 -22.75 24.98
N LEU A 690 -35.21 -22.19 23.92
CA LEU A 690 -34.63 -22.95 22.81
C LEU A 690 -33.42 -23.77 23.26
N LEU A 691 -32.56 -23.20 24.11
CA LEU A 691 -31.41 -23.89 24.70
C LEU A 691 -31.86 -25.08 25.57
N VAL A 692 -32.87 -24.89 26.42
CA VAL A 692 -33.41 -25.96 27.27
C VAL A 692 -34.07 -27.05 26.42
N ALA A 693 -34.84 -26.67 25.39
CA ALA A 693 -35.48 -27.60 24.48
C ALA A 693 -34.43 -28.43 23.71
N THR A 694 -33.37 -27.81 23.21
CA THR A 694 -32.28 -28.49 22.50
C THR A 694 -31.50 -29.42 23.43
N LEU A 695 -31.19 -29.00 24.66
CA LEU A 695 -30.57 -29.87 25.68
C LEU A 695 -31.46 -31.09 26.01
N GLY A 696 -32.76 -30.87 26.20
CA GLY A 696 -33.73 -31.94 26.44
C GLY A 696 -33.85 -32.92 25.27
N LEU A 697 -33.86 -32.41 24.03
CA LEU A 697 -33.85 -33.23 22.81
C LEU A 697 -32.57 -34.06 22.69
N THR A 698 -31.43 -33.44 22.99
CA THR A 698 -30.11 -34.08 22.98
C THR A 698 -30.03 -35.19 24.02
N GLN A 699 -30.52 -34.95 25.24
CA GLN A 699 -30.56 -35.95 26.30
C GLN A 699 -31.52 -37.10 25.97
N ARG A 700 -32.68 -36.82 25.37
CA ARG A 700 -33.62 -37.84 24.90
C ARG A 700 -33.03 -38.69 23.77
N LEU A 701 -32.36 -38.06 22.80
CA LEU A 701 -31.64 -38.76 21.73
C LEU A 701 -30.52 -39.65 22.31
N PHE A 702 -29.78 -39.15 23.30
CA PHE A 702 -28.72 -39.91 23.97
C PHE A 702 -29.29 -41.12 24.74
N SER A 703 -30.41 -40.95 25.46
CA SER A 703 -31.10 -42.03 26.17
C SER A 703 -31.68 -43.10 25.22
N ILE A 704 -32.25 -42.70 24.08
CA ILE A 704 -32.72 -43.65 23.05
C ILE A 704 -31.55 -44.44 22.47
N ARG A 705 -30.40 -43.78 22.22
CA ARG A 705 -29.17 -44.43 21.74
C ARG A 705 -28.61 -45.43 22.76
N GLN A 706 -28.63 -45.09 24.05
CA GLN A 706 -28.22 -46.02 25.12
C GLN A 706 -29.18 -47.22 25.26
N HIS A 707 -30.49 -47.01 25.14
CA HIS A 707 -31.46 -48.10 25.18
C HIS A 707 -31.39 -49.03 23.96
N SER A 708 -30.99 -48.55 22.78
CA SER A 708 -30.75 -49.44 21.63
C SER A 708 -29.46 -50.26 21.74
N LEU A 709 -28.50 -49.82 22.58
CA LEU A 709 -27.21 -50.50 22.82
C LEU A 709 -27.26 -51.52 23.98
N HIS A 710 -28.35 -51.60 24.75
CA HIS A 710 -28.51 -52.50 25.90
C HIS A 710 -29.74 -53.42 25.78
N ARG A 711 -29.93 -54.03 24.60
CA ARG A 711 -30.74 -55.27 24.48
C ARG A 711 -29.78 -56.47 24.40
N PRO A 712 -29.74 -57.36 25.42
CA PRO A 712 -28.80 -58.48 25.42
C PRO A 712 -29.27 -59.61 24.50
N HIS A 713 -28.41 -60.03 23.58
CA HIS A 713 -28.47 -61.34 22.93
C HIS A 713 -28.38 -62.43 24.01
N ARG A 714 -29.46 -63.21 24.19
CA ARG A 714 -29.43 -64.50 24.89
C ARG A 714 -29.46 -65.64 23.87
N ARG A 715 -28.36 -66.39 23.80
CA ARG A 715 -28.26 -67.84 23.52
C ARG A 715 -27.41 -68.42 24.67
N PRO A 716 -27.64 -69.64 25.19
CA PRO A 716 -27.12 -70.88 24.52
C PRO A 716 -27.94 -72.17 24.83
N GLN A 717 -28.01 -73.20 23.97
CA GLN A 717 -27.20 -74.45 23.84
C GLN A 717 -28.05 -75.75 24.06
N PHE A 718 -27.96 -76.66 23.06
CA PHE A 718 -28.08 -78.14 23.00
C PHE A 718 -29.05 -78.99 23.87
N GLY A 719 -29.77 -79.93 23.20
CA GLY A 719 -30.23 -81.19 23.81
C GLY A 719 -31.42 -81.92 23.12
N SER A 720 -31.11 -82.84 22.19
CA SER A 720 -31.74 -84.14 21.84
C SER A 720 -33.26 -84.36 21.64
N GLU A 721 -33.52 -85.07 20.52
CA GLU A 721 -34.49 -86.17 20.28
C GLU A 721 -35.93 -85.91 19.77
N VAL A 722 -36.20 -86.49 18.58
CA VAL A 722 -37.37 -87.34 18.18
C VAL A 722 -38.71 -86.56 18.02
N GLU A 723 -39.52 -86.64 16.96
CA GLU A 723 -39.89 -87.71 16.01
C GLU A 723 -40.66 -87.12 14.81
N LEU A 724 -40.82 -87.97 13.79
CA LEU A 724 -41.61 -87.82 12.56
C LEU A 724 -43.05 -87.31 12.75
N ARG A 725 -43.58 -86.59 11.73
CA ARG A 725 -44.72 -87.07 10.92
C ARG A 725 -44.99 -86.22 9.67
N HIS A 726 -45.21 -86.94 8.59
CA HIS A 726 -45.78 -86.54 7.30
C HIS A 726 -47.06 -85.70 7.42
N SER A 727 -47.20 -84.68 6.58
CA SER A 727 -48.14 -84.64 5.43
C SER A 727 -47.87 -83.39 4.59
#